data_AF-A0A3M6Y3B9-F1
#
_entry.id   AF-A0A3M6Y3B9-F1
#
_cell.length_a   1.000
_cell.length_b   1.000
_cell.length_c   1.000
_cell.angle_alpha   90.00
_cell.angle_beta   90.00
_cell.angle_gamma   90.00
#
_symmetry.space_group_name_H-M   'P 1'
#
loop_
_entity.id
_entity.type
_entity.pdbx_description
1 polymer ?
#
loop_
_entity_poly.entity_id
_entity_poly.type
_entity_poly.pdbx_seq_one_letter_code
_entity_poly.pdbx_strand_id
1 'polypeptide(L)'
;MLQRSILEDKENDTKDDAIKTPAGFRSSYASEATQLPVNSSMIDGDDTGSSSGNGNGDRTPAPPATSSSMIDSTAMPQDNKQNKPGILDHGNALTLRDQEAQLDQIQKDNFGLKLKIHFLEEALRKSGTQFQQQTLKENVELKTEKMTLEHEFKKNKKRLQDANSQMEGYKQSFEDYKKAVKSRHANERDAEELERLQSVVEEKQREAEEREEELERIRRKLDEAEKDQGSSEEAERLRDDVQDLEADVRDRERQLEEKDDQLESLREQLKSAKNDTEQAEGLQRDIDDLEKELEQKDAELKSSQEQLKSAKSDTEQAEHLQQDIDELEAELKEKDEELDAKNAKITELEERVNSAYDREKSTKKLRGDVTDMESQLRDKTQSFDDAQEQIRSLEKRLQSAEHDREQARDLERRLQSVESGNAAELKQREQDLHNAQRELADKDGEIRALQERLQTARGSWDAEAHETDARLHDKDRQIQEKEQRLREKSRIIEERDDELANLQKRLRTAEGSQDETARRQTRQIRDQAERISELQEKLRTSSASFQAKLNDKDGLIQSRENELESLQNRLNSLQSGESADLRQRNERIRELETSLKQHENTEKDQSQQITSLKSRLGAMETPSKKDGLLKQQAEQIRSLQQSVRKAEEEKEAELDELEQELQRMEAENAQLHKQTEDLKKQAEAAEKDHSMLGHRDTDLKGKQEQIDALEDEIEQLQERLRKAADQRQADVKALEQELEIARASGQGDAEQAQRRLEDLKSSMEAEHSDARQSLEDEILVLASGFDELQAEKLKLKTSIQELRSEVQAARRAKETGTPARERNSLREKLRATESDRDSLKTTIQSLEAELDAAIQ
;
A
#
# COMPACT_ATOMS: atom_id res chain seq x y z
N MET A 1 48.58 23.66 56.66
CA MET A 1 49.64 22.76 56.14
C MET A 1 49.09 22.20 54.83
N LEU A 2 49.55 22.73 53.70
CA LEU A 2 50.50 22.08 52.76
C LEU A 2 49.85 20.83 52.11
N GLN A 3 49.71 20.69 50.80
CA GLN A 3 50.42 21.33 49.68
C GLN A 3 49.75 20.93 48.34
N ARG A 4 49.57 21.91 47.42
CA ARG A 4 49.89 21.92 45.97
C ARG A 4 49.39 20.77 45.04
N SER A 5 49.09 20.95 43.76
CA SER A 5 49.11 22.10 42.84
C SER A 5 48.40 21.70 41.53
N ILE A 6 47.81 22.71 40.90
CA ILE A 6 47.37 22.90 39.51
C ILE A 6 48.26 22.22 38.44
N LEU A 7 47.66 21.82 37.31
CA LEU A 7 48.27 21.93 35.97
C LEU A 7 47.22 21.93 34.83
N GLU A 8 47.17 23.07 34.12
CA GLU A 8 46.75 23.26 32.71
C GLU A 8 47.91 22.87 31.76
N ASP A 9 47.68 23.08 30.45
CA ASP A 9 48.58 23.05 29.27
C ASP A 9 48.40 21.82 28.38
N LYS A 10 47.87 21.91 27.14
CA LYS A 10 48.33 22.59 25.90
C LYS A 10 49.67 22.09 25.32
N GLU A 11 49.52 21.47 24.15
CA GLU A 11 50.35 21.51 22.93
C GLU A 11 51.74 20.83 22.85
N ASN A 12 51.92 20.17 21.69
CA ASN A 12 53.14 19.73 20.98
C ASN A 12 53.86 18.49 21.57
N ASP A 13 54.37 17.51 20.80
CA ASP A 13 54.98 17.60 19.47
C ASP A 13 55.18 16.17 18.84
N THR A 14 55.09 16.13 17.51
CA THR A 14 55.82 15.33 16.49
C THR A 14 56.50 13.97 16.76
N LYS A 15 56.23 12.99 15.86
CA LYS A 15 57.15 12.12 15.08
C LYS A 15 56.35 11.09 14.25
N ASP A 16 56.27 11.26 12.92
CA ASP A 16 57.10 10.62 11.87
C ASP A 16 56.78 9.13 11.62
N ASP A 17 56.03 8.84 10.55
CA ASP A 17 56.59 8.12 9.39
C ASP A 17 55.60 8.11 8.21
N ALA A 18 56.01 8.79 7.13
CA ALA A 18 55.35 8.84 5.83
C ALA A 18 56.10 7.95 4.83
N ILE A 19 55.38 7.46 3.81
CA ILE A 19 55.77 6.81 2.51
C ILE A 19 54.65 5.78 2.23
N LYS A 20 53.87 5.73 1.13
CA LYS A 20 54.00 6.20 -0.27
C LYS A 20 52.60 6.18 -0.91
N THR A 21 52.27 7.22 -1.69
CA THR A 21 51.21 7.16 -2.73
C THR A 21 51.76 7.85 -3.98
N PRO A 22 51.78 7.23 -5.17
CA PRO A 22 52.28 7.87 -6.37
C PRO A 22 51.20 8.67 -7.09
N ALA A 23 51.61 9.84 -7.58
CA ALA A 23 50.83 10.82 -8.32
C ALA A 23 50.78 10.53 -9.84
N GLY A 24 49.77 11.08 -10.53
CA GLY A 24 49.79 11.23 -11.99
C GLY A 24 48.55 11.91 -12.59
N PHE A 25 48.72 13.17 -13.03
CA PHE A 25 47.96 13.93 -14.05
C PHE A 25 46.52 14.39 -13.73
N ARG A 26 46.26 15.64 -13.32
CA ARG A 26 46.22 16.92 -14.08
C ARG A 26 45.32 16.94 -15.33
N SER A 27 44.08 17.38 -15.10
CA SER A 27 43.38 18.50 -15.77
C SER A 27 43.92 19.01 -17.12
N SER A 28 43.22 18.70 -18.20
CA SER A 28 43.04 19.58 -19.38
C SER A 28 41.90 19.06 -20.27
N TYR A 29 41.25 20.00 -20.98
CA TYR A 29 40.21 19.85 -22.01
C TYR A 29 38.74 19.80 -21.60
N ALA A 30 38.25 20.98 -21.21
CA ALA A 30 37.02 21.54 -21.77
C ALA A 30 37.38 22.57 -22.86
N SER A 31 36.46 22.78 -23.79
CA SER A 31 36.38 23.80 -24.87
C SER A 31 37.33 23.69 -26.06
N GLU A 32 36.76 23.35 -27.22
CA GLU A 32 36.87 24.22 -28.39
C GLU A 32 35.52 24.28 -29.11
N ALA A 33 35.10 25.51 -29.38
CA ALA A 33 33.83 25.90 -29.94
C ALA A 33 34.11 26.73 -31.19
N THR A 34 33.36 26.50 -32.28
CA THR A 34 33.13 27.44 -33.38
C THR A 34 32.01 26.84 -34.25
N GLN A 35 30.96 27.50 -34.74
CA GLN A 35 30.56 28.90 -34.80
C GLN A 35 29.04 28.94 -35.14
N LEU A 36 28.40 30.02 -34.70
CA LEU A 36 27.03 30.53 -34.92
C LEU A 36 26.66 30.67 -36.44
N PRO A 37 25.39 31.01 -36.85
CA PRO A 37 24.40 31.76 -36.07
C PRO A 37 22.91 31.40 -36.21
N VAL A 38 22.19 31.95 -35.24
CA VAL A 38 20.74 32.17 -35.18
C VAL A 38 20.35 33.26 -36.18
N ASN A 39 19.22 33.11 -36.88
CA ASN A 39 18.18 34.15 -36.99
C ASN A 39 16.94 33.64 -37.73
N SER A 40 15.79 33.90 -37.09
CA SER A 40 14.50 34.34 -37.63
C SER A 40 13.82 33.51 -38.72
N SER A 41 12.68 32.87 -38.42
CA SER A 41 11.34 33.48 -38.31
C SER A 41 10.59 33.47 -39.64
N MET A 42 9.35 33.00 -39.55
CA MET A 42 8.18 33.37 -40.37
C MET A 42 8.04 32.75 -41.78
N ILE A 43 6.89 32.07 -41.89
CA ILE A 43 5.84 32.29 -42.90
C ILE A 43 5.98 31.61 -44.28
N ASP A 44 4.84 31.02 -44.65
CA ASP A 44 4.37 30.53 -45.96
C ASP A 44 5.14 29.35 -46.57
N GLY A 45 4.50 28.36 -47.18
CA GLY A 45 3.19 28.32 -47.82
C GLY A 45 3.39 27.74 -49.21
N ASP A 46 2.61 26.69 -49.51
CA ASP A 46 2.27 26.15 -50.83
C ASP A 46 3.31 25.61 -51.83
N ASP A 47 2.86 24.51 -52.41
CA ASP A 47 2.87 24.15 -53.83
C ASP A 47 4.14 23.69 -54.57
N THR A 48 4.01 22.43 -55.04
CA THR A 48 4.26 21.97 -56.41
C THR A 48 5.68 21.85 -56.94
N GLY A 49 5.89 20.84 -57.78
CA GLY A 49 6.85 20.95 -58.87
C GLY A 49 7.92 19.88 -58.95
N SER A 50 7.58 18.81 -59.65
CA SER A 50 8.48 17.90 -60.37
C SER A 50 9.62 18.60 -61.14
N SER A 51 10.78 17.93 -61.28
CA SER A 51 11.60 17.82 -62.51
C SER A 51 13.04 17.40 -62.13
N SER A 52 13.42 16.14 -62.35
CA SER A 52 14.20 15.63 -63.50
C SER A 52 15.67 16.07 -63.58
N GLY A 53 16.57 15.08 -63.67
CA GLY A 53 17.95 15.26 -64.13
C GLY A 53 18.85 14.02 -63.98
N ASN A 54 18.94 13.23 -65.07
CA ASN A 54 19.92 12.20 -65.49
C ASN A 54 21.29 12.14 -64.76
N GLY A 55 22.03 11.02 -64.72
CA GLY A 55 21.93 9.73 -65.40
C GLY A 55 23.25 8.91 -65.30
N ASN A 56 23.20 7.66 -65.79
CA ASN A 56 24.24 6.61 -65.92
C ASN A 56 24.56 5.84 -64.63
N GLY A 57 24.46 4.51 -64.51
CA GLY A 57 24.19 3.41 -65.43
C GLY A 57 25.06 2.21 -65.00
N ASP A 58 24.45 1.07 -64.61
CA ASP A 58 24.58 -0.24 -65.27
C ASP A 58 24.15 -1.42 -64.33
N ARG A 59 23.39 -2.35 -64.95
CA ARG A 59 23.11 -3.78 -64.62
C ARG A 59 21.99 -4.20 -63.63
N THR A 60 20.86 -4.55 -64.23
CA THR A 60 19.68 -5.34 -63.77
C THR A 60 19.93 -6.87 -63.84
N PRO A 61 19.10 -7.76 -63.22
CA PRO A 61 17.81 -8.21 -63.80
C PRO A 61 16.66 -8.40 -62.76
N ALA A 62 15.53 -7.70 -62.87
CA ALA A 62 14.28 -8.04 -63.61
C ALA A 62 13.36 -9.09 -62.95
N PRO A 63 12.14 -8.68 -62.49
CA PRO A 63 10.97 -9.56 -62.28
C PRO A 63 9.95 -9.42 -63.44
N PRO A 64 9.12 -10.42 -63.76
CA PRO A 64 7.97 -10.25 -64.64
C PRO A 64 6.78 -9.68 -63.84
N ALA A 65 6.16 -8.56 -64.25
CA ALA A 65 5.06 -8.46 -65.22
C ALA A 65 3.80 -9.24 -64.78
N THR A 66 2.54 -8.80 -64.92
CA THR A 66 1.87 -7.53 -65.23
C THR A 66 0.36 -7.80 -65.04
N SER A 67 -0.45 -6.73 -65.01
CA SER A 67 -1.85 -6.66 -65.46
C SER A 67 -3.00 -6.93 -64.46
N SER A 68 -3.66 -5.80 -64.17
CA SER A 68 -5.09 -5.59 -63.97
C SER A 68 -6.02 -6.59 -64.65
N SER A 69 -7.14 -6.95 -64.02
CA SER A 69 -8.40 -6.18 -64.09
C SER A 69 -9.63 -7.04 -63.72
N MET A 70 -10.52 -6.40 -62.98
CA MET A 70 -11.99 -6.50 -63.02
C MET A 70 -12.73 -7.78 -62.59
N ILE A 71 -13.73 -7.50 -61.73
CA ILE A 71 -15.09 -8.06 -61.61
C ILE A 71 -15.26 -9.55 -61.27
N ASP A 72 -15.86 -9.86 -60.11
CA ASP A 72 -17.26 -10.32 -60.02
C ASP A 72 -17.72 -10.57 -58.56
N SER A 73 -18.90 -10.04 -58.23
CA SER A 73 -19.96 -10.47 -57.29
C SER A 73 -19.69 -11.01 -55.87
N THR A 74 -20.21 -10.24 -54.89
CA THR A 74 -21.08 -10.60 -53.74
C THR A 74 -20.94 -11.95 -53.01
N ALA A 75 -20.79 -11.89 -51.67
CA ALA A 75 -21.72 -12.52 -50.72
C ALA A 75 -21.47 -12.03 -49.27
N MET A 76 -22.55 -11.59 -48.61
CA MET A 76 -22.66 -11.39 -47.14
C MET A 76 -22.86 -12.75 -46.43
N PRO A 77 -22.51 -12.86 -45.14
CA PRO A 77 -23.50 -13.24 -44.11
C PRO A 77 -23.29 -12.51 -42.76
N GLN A 78 -24.26 -11.72 -42.29
CA GLN A 78 -25.36 -12.06 -41.37
C GLN A 78 -25.08 -11.90 -39.86
N ASP A 79 -25.81 -10.96 -39.28
CA ASP A 79 -26.05 -10.68 -37.86
C ASP A 79 -26.58 -11.88 -37.06
N ASN A 80 -26.31 -11.89 -35.75
CA ASN A 80 -27.30 -12.35 -34.79
C ASN A 80 -27.40 -11.44 -33.55
N LYS A 81 -28.65 -11.18 -33.17
CA LYS A 81 -29.19 -10.06 -32.37
C LYS A 81 -29.32 -10.38 -30.87
N GLN A 82 -29.65 -9.31 -30.12
CA GLN A 82 -30.56 -9.15 -28.95
C GLN A 82 -29.84 -8.67 -27.68
N ASN A 83 -30.22 -7.60 -26.96
CA ASN A 83 -31.52 -6.90 -26.79
C ASN A 83 -31.36 -5.46 -26.22
N LYS A 84 -31.96 -4.45 -26.89
CA LYS A 84 -32.74 -3.24 -26.45
C LYS A 84 -32.30 -2.32 -25.27
N PRO A 85 -32.78 -1.05 -25.22
CA PRO A 85 -33.01 -0.05 -26.28
C PRO A 85 -32.61 1.40 -25.89
N GLY A 86 -32.35 2.30 -26.86
CA GLY A 86 -32.48 3.75 -26.61
C GLY A 86 -31.61 4.70 -27.44
N ILE A 87 -32.20 5.23 -28.51
CA ILE A 87 -32.01 6.59 -29.05
C ILE A 87 -30.64 6.90 -29.70
N LEU A 88 -30.59 6.72 -31.03
CA LEU A 88 -30.19 7.71 -32.04
C LEU A 88 -29.99 7.00 -33.39
N ASP A 89 -31.10 6.81 -34.09
CA ASP A 89 -31.09 6.65 -35.54
C ASP A 89 -31.34 8.05 -36.13
N HIS A 90 -30.44 8.51 -37.00
CA HIS A 90 -30.74 9.12 -38.30
C HIS A 90 -29.43 9.54 -38.97
N GLY A 91 -28.75 8.56 -39.59
CA GLY A 91 -27.76 8.82 -40.63
C GLY A 91 -28.45 9.21 -41.94
N ASN A 92 -29.05 10.39 -41.97
CA ASN A 92 -29.46 11.05 -43.21
C ASN A 92 -28.63 12.32 -43.33
N ALA A 93 -27.75 12.41 -44.34
CA ALA A 93 -26.86 13.53 -44.54
C ALA A 93 -27.67 14.83 -44.69
N LEU A 94 -27.71 15.59 -43.60
CA LEU A 94 -28.38 16.87 -43.50
C LEU A 94 -27.77 17.82 -44.55
N THR A 95 -28.61 18.43 -45.40
CA THR A 95 -28.10 19.30 -46.48
C THR A 95 -27.34 20.49 -45.89
N LEU A 96 -26.37 21.07 -46.61
CA LEU A 96 -25.58 22.21 -46.10
C LEU A 96 -26.47 23.37 -45.60
N ARG A 97 -27.63 23.58 -46.23
CA ARG A 97 -28.64 24.54 -45.76
C ARG A 97 -29.28 24.16 -44.43
N ASP A 98 -29.55 22.88 -44.24
CA ASP A 98 -30.10 22.38 -42.99
C ASP A 98 -29.03 22.36 -41.88
N GLN A 99 -27.75 22.19 -42.22
CA GLN A 99 -26.62 22.37 -41.31
C GLN A 99 -26.42 23.85 -40.94
N GLU A 100 -26.55 24.78 -41.89
CA GLU A 100 -26.53 26.24 -41.61
C GLU A 100 -27.73 26.66 -40.76
N ALA A 101 -28.93 26.13 -41.04
CA ALA A 101 -30.11 26.40 -40.21
C ALA A 101 -29.96 25.82 -38.79
N GLN A 102 -29.33 24.67 -38.64
CA GLN A 102 -28.98 24.13 -37.33
C GLN A 102 -27.90 24.96 -36.64
N LEU A 103 -26.91 25.49 -37.35
CA LEU A 103 -25.92 26.40 -36.78
C LEU A 103 -26.57 27.70 -36.31
N ASP A 104 -27.48 28.29 -37.09
CA ASP A 104 -28.24 29.48 -36.68
C ASP A 104 -29.14 29.20 -35.48
N GLN A 105 -29.75 28.00 -35.43
CA GLN A 105 -30.55 27.56 -34.30
C GLN A 105 -29.67 27.37 -33.05
N ILE A 106 -28.51 26.73 -33.19
CA ILE A 106 -27.51 26.57 -32.13
C ILE A 106 -26.96 27.92 -31.68
N GLN A 107 -26.80 28.89 -32.57
CA GLN A 107 -26.37 30.25 -32.21
C GLN A 107 -27.44 31.01 -31.45
N LYS A 108 -28.72 30.91 -31.85
CA LYS A 108 -29.86 31.48 -31.12
C LYS A 108 -30.02 30.82 -29.75
N ASP A 109 -29.89 29.50 -29.68
CA ASP A 109 -29.98 28.75 -28.43
C ASP A 109 -28.78 29.07 -27.52
N ASN A 110 -27.57 29.24 -28.07
CA ASN A 110 -26.41 29.72 -27.32
C ASN A 110 -26.58 31.16 -26.83
N PHE A 111 -27.19 32.04 -27.63
CA PHE A 111 -27.49 33.41 -27.20
C PHE A 111 -28.56 33.44 -26.10
N GLY A 112 -29.62 32.62 -26.24
CA GLY A 112 -30.64 32.44 -25.22
C GLY A 112 -30.09 31.84 -23.93
N LEU A 113 -29.19 30.85 -24.03
CA LEU A 113 -28.47 30.28 -22.90
C LEU A 113 -27.57 31.32 -22.24
N LYS A 114 -26.82 32.12 -22.99
CA LYS A 114 -26.01 33.23 -22.44
C LYS A 114 -26.86 34.25 -21.70
N LEU A 115 -28.02 34.63 -22.24
CA LEU A 115 -28.97 35.52 -21.57
C LEU A 115 -29.52 34.89 -20.27
N LYS A 116 -29.86 33.60 -20.32
CA LYS A 116 -30.38 32.89 -19.14
C LYS A 116 -29.32 32.71 -18.07
N ILE A 117 -28.07 32.42 -18.45
CA ILE A 117 -26.91 32.40 -17.56
C ILE A 117 -26.70 33.79 -16.96
N HIS A 118 -26.71 34.86 -17.76
CA HIS A 118 -26.56 36.23 -17.26
C HIS A 118 -27.65 36.60 -16.24
N PHE A 119 -28.92 36.28 -16.51
CA PHE A 119 -30.00 36.56 -15.56
C PHE A 119 -29.98 35.66 -14.32
N LEU A 120 -29.56 34.40 -14.44
CA LEU A 120 -29.35 33.50 -13.31
C LEU A 120 -28.16 33.95 -12.46
N GLU A 121 -27.06 34.37 -13.08
CA GLU A 121 -25.91 34.98 -12.42
C GLU A 121 -26.32 36.27 -11.72
N GLU A 122 -27.13 37.13 -12.34
CA GLU A 122 -27.61 38.37 -11.72
C GLU A 122 -28.57 38.11 -10.55
N ALA A 123 -29.43 37.08 -10.65
CA ALA A 123 -30.32 36.64 -9.57
C ALA A 123 -29.55 35.96 -8.42
N LEU A 124 -28.51 35.18 -8.71
CA LEU A 124 -27.59 34.60 -7.73
C LEU A 124 -26.74 35.68 -7.07
N ARG A 125 -26.32 36.70 -7.82
CA ARG A 125 -25.53 37.84 -7.33
C ARG A 125 -26.36 38.78 -6.44
N LYS A 126 -27.68 38.83 -6.66
CA LYS A 126 -28.64 39.57 -5.82
C LYS A 126 -29.20 38.77 -4.63
N SER A 127 -29.24 37.43 -4.69
CA SER A 127 -29.83 36.60 -3.62
C SER A 127 -28.82 35.86 -2.72
N GLY A 128 -27.58 35.65 -3.17
CA GLY A 128 -26.54 35.00 -2.38
C GLY A 128 -25.71 36.00 -1.59
N THR A 129 -25.56 35.76 -0.28
CA THR A 129 -24.56 36.47 0.56
C THR A 129 -23.17 36.32 -0.06
N GLN A 130 -22.27 37.31 0.13
CA GLN A 130 -20.95 37.35 -0.52
C GLN A 130 -20.14 36.04 -0.32
N PHE A 131 -20.36 35.37 0.81
CA PHE A 131 -19.81 34.06 1.15
C PHE A 131 -20.35 32.91 0.26
N GLN A 132 -21.66 32.85 0.00
CA GLN A 132 -22.25 31.87 -0.91
C GLN A 132 -21.76 32.05 -2.35
N GLN A 133 -21.51 33.30 -2.77
CA GLN A 133 -20.94 33.58 -4.10
C GLN A 133 -19.48 33.12 -4.20
N GLN A 134 -18.69 33.29 -3.14
CA GLN A 134 -17.31 32.81 -3.11
C GLN A 134 -17.26 31.28 -3.09
N THR A 135 -18.13 30.64 -2.30
CA THR A 135 -18.25 29.17 -2.25
C THR A 135 -18.67 28.57 -3.60
N LEU A 136 -19.57 29.22 -4.32
CA LEU A 136 -19.97 28.76 -5.66
C LEU A 136 -18.86 28.96 -6.69
N LYS A 137 -18.11 30.05 -6.63
CA LYS A 137 -16.95 30.27 -7.51
C LYS A 137 -15.85 29.25 -7.25
N GLU A 138 -15.52 29.01 -5.99
CA GLU A 138 -14.54 28.01 -5.59
C GLU A 138 -14.97 26.61 -6.05
N ASN A 139 -16.26 26.25 -5.92
CA ASN A 139 -16.77 24.98 -6.45
C ASN A 139 -16.69 24.89 -7.97
N VAL A 140 -16.93 25.99 -8.69
CA VAL A 140 -16.77 26.02 -10.15
C VAL A 140 -15.30 25.87 -10.54
N GLU A 141 -14.40 26.59 -9.87
CA GLU A 141 -12.95 26.52 -10.07
C GLU A 141 -12.42 25.10 -9.78
N LEU A 142 -12.78 24.51 -8.63
CA LEU A 142 -12.44 23.14 -8.28
C LEU A 142 -12.99 22.12 -9.29
N LYS A 143 -14.21 22.35 -9.81
CA LYS A 143 -14.80 21.44 -10.80
C LYS A 143 -14.12 21.58 -12.17
N THR A 144 -13.70 22.78 -12.54
CA THR A 144 -12.89 22.99 -13.76
C THR A 144 -11.51 22.37 -13.61
N GLU A 145 -10.85 22.56 -12.46
CA GLU A 145 -9.53 21.99 -12.17
C GLU A 145 -9.57 20.46 -12.13
N LYS A 146 -10.62 19.89 -11.53
CA LYS A 146 -10.87 18.45 -11.57
C LYS A 146 -11.02 17.94 -13.00
N MET A 147 -11.80 18.61 -13.85
CA MET A 147 -11.95 18.21 -15.25
C MET A 147 -10.64 18.35 -16.04
N THR A 148 -9.84 19.40 -15.79
CA THR A 148 -8.53 19.56 -16.44
C THR A 148 -7.56 18.47 -16.00
N LEU A 149 -7.50 18.16 -14.70
CA LEU A 149 -6.68 17.07 -14.17
C LEU A 149 -7.13 15.70 -14.70
N GLU A 150 -8.43 15.44 -14.80
CA GLU A 150 -8.94 14.21 -15.43
C GLU A 150 -8.55 14.10 -16.90
N HIS A 151 -8.54 15.22 -17.63
CA HIS A 151 -8.11 15.26 -19.03
C HIS A 151 -6.60 15.04 -19.16
N GLU A 152 -5.80 15.69 -18.33
CA GLU A 152 -4.34 15.49 -18.29
C GLU A 152 -3.97 14.07 -17.86
N PHE A 153 -4.70 13.49 -16.91
CA PHE A 153 -4.53 12.10 -16.50
C PHE A 153 -4.82 11.15 -17.65
N LYS A 154 -5.92 11.35 -18.39
CA LYS A 154 -6.24 10.55 -19.60
C LYS A 154 -5.16 10.70 -20.68
N LYS A 155 -4.64 11.91 -20.87
CA LYS A 155 -3.55 12.19 -21.83
C LYS A 155 -2.24 11.51 -21.42
N ASN A 156 -1.88 11.56 -20.14
CA ASN A 156 -0.70 10.90 -19.60
C ASN A 156 -0.82 9.37 -19.62
N LYS A 157 -2.01 8.84 -19.31
CA LYS A 157 -2.31 7.41 -19.46
C LYS A 157 -2.14 6.95 -20.90
N LYS A 158 -2.62 7.72 -21.88
CA LYS A 158 -2.43 7.41 -23.30
C LYS A 158 -0.94 7.45 -23.69
N ARG A 159 -0.19 8.46 -23.24
CA ARG A 159 1.27 8.53 -23.47
C ARG A 159 2.02 7.33 -22.87
N LEU A 160 1.64 6.90 -21.67
CA LEU A 160 2.20 5.71 -21.02
C LEU A 160 1.87 4.44 -21.80
N GLN A 161 0.63 4.30 -22.28
CA GLN A 161 0.22 3.16 -23.09
C GLN A 161 0.97 3.12 -24.44
N ASP A 162 1.14 4.27 -25.09
CA ASP A 162 1.89 4.39 -26.34
C ASP A 162 3.39 4.05 -26.11
N ALA A 163 3.99 4.55 -25.03
CA ALA A 163 5.37 4.21 -24.65
C ALA A 163 5.54 2.71 -24.32
N ASN A 164 4.58 2.10 -23.64
CA ASN A 164 4.61 0.67 -23.34
C ASN A 164 4.47 -0.17 -24.61
N SER A 165 3.59 0.22 -25.54
CA SER A 165 3.45 -0.44 -26.84
C SER A 165 4.73 -0.34 -27.68
N GLN A 166 5.41 0.82 -27.67
CA GLN A 166 6.72 0.97 -28.31
C GLN A 166 7.79 0.08 -27.67
N MET A 167 7.80 -0.03 -26.33
CA MET A 167 8.75 -0.89 -25.62
C MET A 167 8.48 -2.39 -25.88
N GLU A 168 7.22 -2.80 -25.97
CA GLU A 168 6.84 -4.14 -26.42
C GLU A 168 7.27 -4.41 -27.86
N GLY A 169 7.12 -3.41 -28.76
CA GLY A 169 7.64 -3.48 -30.12
C GLY A 169 9.15 -3.66 -30.16
N TYR A 170 9.90 -2.92 -29.34
CA TYR A 170 11.35 -3.09 -29.24
C TYR A 170 11.74 -4.48 -28.70
N LYS A 171 11.05 -4.99 -27.69
CA LYS A 171 11.28 -6.34 -27.16
C LYS A 171 11.06 -7.42 -28.22
N GLN A 172 9.97 -7.32 -29.00
CA GLN A 172 9.69 -8.25 -30.09
C GLN A 172 10.78 -8.18 -31.17
N SER A 173 11.16 -6.97 -31.60
CA SER A 173 12.23 -6.80 -32.60
C SER A 173 13.58 -7.36 -32.15
N PHE A 174 13.88 -7.28 -30.84
CA PHE A 174 15.11 -7.83 -30.26
C PHE A 174 15.09 -9.35 -30.21
N GLU A 175 13.97 -9.96 -29.83
CA GLU A 175 13.80 -11.42 -29.87
C GLU A 175 13.86 -11.98 -31.29
N ASP A 176 13.28 -11.27 -32.26
CA ASP A 176 13.36 -11.66 -33.67
C ASP A 176 14.78 -11.52 -34.22
N TYR A 177 15.51 -10.47 -33.83
CA TYR A 177 16.94 -10.32 -34.17
C TYR A 177 17.77 -11.45 -33.56
N LYS A 178 17.56 -11.77 -32.29
CA LYS A 178 18.24 -12.87 -31.58
C LYS A 178 17.97 -14.23 -32.24
N LYS A 179 16.73 -14.49 -32.66
CA LYS A 179 16.36 -15.70 -33.41
C LYS A 179 17.02 -15.74 -34.78
N ALA A 180 17.02 -14.63 -35.52
CA ALA A 180 17.63 -14.53 -36.84
C ALA A 180 19.15 -14.77 -36.79
N VAL A 181 19.83 -14.23 -35.78
CA VAL A 181 21.26 -14.44 -35.54
C VAL A 181 21.55 -15.90 -35.20
N LYS A 182 20.76 -16.51 -34.30
CA LYS A 182 20.90 -17.94 -33.96
C LYS A 182 20.65 -18.86 -35.17
N SER A 183 19.63 -18.58 -35.98
CA SER A 183 19.34 -19.39 -37.18
C SER A 183 20.39 -19.24 -38.27
N ARG A 184 21.02 -18.06 -38.39
CA ARG A 184 22.12 -17.85 -39.35
C ARG A 184 23.37 -18.61 -38.92
N HIS A 185 23.76 -18.53 -37.64
CA HIS A 185 24.96 -19.22 -37.15
C HIS A 185 24.83 -20.75 -37.06
N ALA A 186 23.62 -21.28 -36.85
CA ALA A 186 23.38 -22.72 -36.89
C ALA A 186 23.46 -23.26 -38.33
N ASN A 187 22.79 -22.60 -39.29
CA ASN A 187 22.73 -23.11 -40.66
C ASN A 187 24.03 -22.93 -41.45
N GLU A 188 24.80 -21.87 -41.21
CA GLU A 188 26.03 -21.59 -41.95
C GLU A 188 27.18 -22.50 -41.51
N ARG A 189 27.26 -22.83 -40.20
CA ARG A 189 28.27 -23.73 -39.66
C ARG A 189 28.05 -25.19 -40.10
N ASP A 190 26.80 -25.66 -40.02
CA ASP A 190 26.46 -27.03 -40.39
C ASP A 190 26.57 -27.25 -41.92
N ALA A 191 26.29 -26.23 -42.73
CA ALA A 191 26.43 -26.30 -44.20
C ALA A 191 27.89 -26.33 -44.65
N GLU A 192 28.76 -25.50 -44.07
CA GLU A 192 30.20 -25.51 -44.40
C GLU A 192 30.89 -26.80 -43.98
N GLU A 193 30.49 -27.40 -42.85
CA GLU A 193 31.06 -28.67 -42.40
C GLU A 193 30.60 -29.85 -43.29
N LEU A 194 29.34 -29.86 -43.75
CA LEU A 194 28.83 -30.84 -44.71
C LEU A 194 29.50 -30.73 -46.09
N GLU A 195 29.72 -29.51 -46.59
CA GLU A 195 30.37 -29.26 -47.88
C GLU A 195 31.86 -29.67 -47.85
N ARG A 196 32.57 -29.38 -46.74
CA ARG A 196 33.95 -29.85 -46.54
C ARG A 196 34.03 -31.37 -46.47
N LEU A 197 33.10 -32.03 -45.75
CA LEU A 197 33.05 -33.48 -45.65
C LEU A 197 32.72 -34.15 -47.00
N GLN A 198 31.81 -33.57 -47.79
CA GLN A 198 31.50 -34.06 -49.14
C GLN A 198 32.70 -33.93 -50.08
N SER A 199 33.41 -32.79 -50.06
CA SER A 199 34.62 -32.60 -50.88
C SER A 199 35.71 -33.62 -50.56
N VAL A 200 35.91 -33.94 -49.27
CA VAL A 200 36.92 -34.92 -48.85
C VAL A 200 36.53 -36.34 -49.27
N VAL A 201 35.24 -36.68 -49.22
CA VAL A 201 34.75 -37.99 -49.68
C VAL A 201 34.92 -38.14 -51.19
N GLU A 202 34.57 -37.12 -51.98
CA GLU A 202 34.75 -37.15 -53.45
C GLU A 202 36.22 -37.26 -53.85
N GLU A 203 37.12 -36.55 -53.16
CA GLU A 203 38.57 -36.64 -53.41
C GLU A 203 39.10 -38.04 -53.09
N LYS A 204 38.69 -38.63 -51.96
CA LYS A 204 39.08 -39.99 -51.59
C LYS A 204 38.53 -41.06 -52.53
N GLN A 205 37.37 -40.81 -53.13
CA GLN A 205 36.75 -41.73 -54.09
C GLN A 205 37.48 -41.68 -55.44
N ARG A 206 37.88 -40.50 -55.92
CA ARG A 206 38.75 -40.37 -57.11
C ARG A 206 40.10 -41.04 -56.92
N GLU A 207 40.71 -40.84 -55.77
CA GLU A 207 41.97 -41.50 -55.39
C GLU A 207 41.88 -43.04 -55.35
N ALA A 208 40.69 -43.61 -55.12
CA ALA A 208 40.47 -45.05 -55.13
C ALA A 208 40.27 -45.58 -56.56
N GLU A 209 39.51 -44.87 -57.39
CA GLU A 209 39.29 -45.19 -58.80
C GLU A 209 40.61 -45.18 -59.59
N GLU A 210 41.48 -44.19 -59.38
CA GLU A 210 42.80 -44.12 -60.03
C GLU A 210 43.68 -45.33 -59.66
N ARG A 211 43.68 -45.76 -58.40
CA ARG A 211 44.44 -46.93 -57.94
C ARG A 211 43.89 -48.23 -58.52
N GLU A 212 42.58 -48.33 -58.72
CA GLU A 212 41.94 -49.50 -59.34
C GLU A 212 42.30 -49.62 -60.83
N GLU A 213 42.32 -48.50 -61.56
CA GLU A 213 42.77 -48.46 -62.96
C GLU A 213 44.24 -48.85 -63.12
N GLU A 214 45.12 -48.43 -62.21
CA GLU A 214 46.52 -48.83 -62.22
C GLU A 214 46.72 -50.33 -61.99
N LEU A 215 45.96 -50.92 -61.06
CA LEU A 215 45.97 -52.35 -60.81
C LEU A 215 45.48 -53.16 -62.01
N GLU A 216 44.45 -52.68 -62.72
CA GLU A 216 44.01 -53.31 -63.97
C GLU A 216 45.07 -53.23 -65.08
N ARG A 217 45.77 -52.10 -65.22
CA ARG A 217 46.86 -51.96 -66.19
C ARG A 217 48.00 -52.92 -65.90
N ILE A 218 48.36 -53.13 -64.62
CA ILE A 218 49.41 -54.07 -64.22
C ILE A 218 48.99 -55.51 -64.48
N ARG A 219 47.72 -55.88 -64.21
CA ARG A 219 47.20 -57.23 -64.49
C ARG A 219 47.22 -57.56 -65.98
N ARG A 220 46.84 -56.62 -66.86
CA ARG A 220 46.89 -56.84 -68.33
C ARG A 220 48.32 -57.04 -68.84
N LYS A 221 49.30 -56.33 -68.27
CA LYS A 221 50.72 -56.53 -68.61
C LYS A 221 51.25 -57.89 -68.16
N LEU A 222 50.76 -58.41 -67.03
CA LEU A 222 51.14 -59.72 -66.53
C LEU A 222 50.57 -60.85 -67.42
N ASP A 223 49.31 -60.72 -67.87
CA ASP A 223 48.66 -61.67 -68.78
C ASP A 223 49.29 -61.69 -70.20
N GLU A 224 49.89 -60.57 -70.63
CA GLU A 224 50.65 -60.49 -71.89
C GLU A 224 52.04 -61.13 -71.77
N ALA A 225 52.70 -60.99 -70.61
CA ALA A 225 54.00 -61.60 -70.35
C ALA A 225 53.94 -63.13 -70.17
N GLU A 226 52.80 -63.69 -69.73
CA GLU A 226 52.63 -65.15 -69.56
C GLU A 226 52.47 -65.93 -70.88
N LYS A 227 52.25 -65.26 -72.02
CA LYS A 227 51.99 -65.93 -73.31
C LYS A 227 53.22 -66.19 -74.19
N ASP A 228 54.32 -65.52 -73.92
CA ASP A 228 55.57 -65.71 -74.65
C ASP A 228 56.59 -66.36 -73.72
N GLN A 229 56.66 -67.70 -73.69
CA GLN A 229 57.87 -68.39 -73.23
C GLN A 229 58.23 -69.59 -74.11
N GLY A 230 59.36 -69.46 -74.80
CA GLY A 230 59.98 -70.52 -75.58
C GLY A 230 61.12 -70.05 -76.47
N SER A 231 62.28 -69.65 -75.92
CA SER A 231 63.60 -69.98 -76.51
C SER A 231 64.75 -69.52 -75.62
N SER A 232 65.91 -70.16 -75.68
CA SER A 232 67.08 -69.92 -74.82
C SER A 232 67.66 -68.48 -74.79
N GLU A 233 67.21 -67.55 -75.63
CA GLU A 233 67.48 -66.10 -75.45
C GLU A 233 66.69 -65.52 -74.27
N GLU A 234 65.57 -66.13 -73.93
CA GLU A 234 64.74 -65.85 -72.78
C GLU A 234 65.44 -66.21 -71.48
N ALA A 235 66.38 -67.16 -71.46
CA ALA A 235 67.16 -67.41 -70.24
C ALA A 235 68.22 -66.33 -69.98
N GLU A 236 68.75 -65.68 -71.03
CA GLU A 236 69.62 -64.52 -70.90
C GLU A 236 68.83 -63.24 -70.65
N ARG A 237 67.69 -63.04 -71.34
CA ARG A 237 66.76 -61.95 -71.03
C ARG A 237 66.15 -62.10 -69.64
N LEU A 238 65.78 -63.30 -69.19
CA LEU A 238 65.35 -63.55 -67.81
C LEU A 238 66.49 -63.33 -66.82
N ARG A 239 67.77 -63.45 -67.22
CA ARG A 239 68.89 -63.08 -66.35
C ARG A 239 69.06 -61.57 -66.27
N ASP A 240 68.98 -60.87 -67.39
CA ASP A 240 69.01 -59.41 -67.44
C ASP A 240 67.77 -58.83 -66.74
N ASP A 241 66.59 -59.39 -66.96
CA ASP A 241 65.33 -59.08 -66.27
C ASP A 241 65.40 -59.46 -64.80
N VAL A 242 66.05 -60.56 -64.40
CA VAL A 242 66.29 -60.86 -62.98
C VAL A 242 67.26 -59.84 -62.38
N GLN A 243 68.26 -59.38 -63.12
CA GLN A 243 69.19 -58.36 -62.63
C GLN A 243 68.51 -56.98 -62.53
N ASP A 244 67.64 -56.64 -63.47
CA ASP A 244 66.82 -55.43 -63.45
C ASP A 244 65.72 -55.53 -62.38
N LEU A 245 65.10 -56.70 -62.19
CA LEU A 245 64.15 -56.96 -61.10
C LEU A 245 64.86 -56.95 -59.74
N GLU A 246 66.10 -57.43 -59.64
CA GLU A 246 66.90 -57.29 -58.42
C GLU A 246 67.27 -55.83 -58.15
N ALA A 247 67.52 -55.02 -59.19
CA ALA A 247 67.72 -53.58 -59.06
C ALA A 247 66.41 -52.88 -58.62
N ASP A 248 65.28 -53.22 -59.24
CA ASP A 248 63.95 -52.75 -58.87
C ASP A 248 63.55 -53.19 -57.46
N VAL A 249 63.93 -54.38 -57.02
CA VAL A 249 63.71 -54.86 -55.64
C VAL A 249 64.55 -54.04 -54.68
N ARG A 250 65.83 -53.74 -54.98
CA ARG A 250 66.66 -52.87 -54.12
C ARG A 250 66.13 -51.44 -54.08
N ASP A 251 65.66 -50.90 -55.20
CA ASP A 251 65.08 -49.56 -55.23
C ASP A 251 63.70 -49.54 -54.54
N ARG A 252 62.90 -50.62 -54.63
CA ARG A 252 61.69 -50.79 -53.83
C ARG A 252 61.98 -50.98 -52.35
N GLU A 253 63.04 -51.69 -51.97
CA GLU A 253 63.49 -51.84 -50.59
C GLU A 253 63.91 -50.47 -50.02
N ARG A 254 64.63 -49.64 -50.78
CA ARG A 254 64.92 -48.25 -50.39
C ARG A 254 63.66 -47.40 -50.28
N GLN A 255 62.73 -47.52 -51.22
CA GLN A 255 61.46 -46.80 -51.14
C GLN A 255 60.62 -47.27 -49.95
N LEU A 256 60.68 -48.56 -49.59
CA LEU A 256 60.03 -49.10 -48.41
C LEU A 256 60.69 -48.57 -47.14
N GLU A 257 62.02 -48.52 -47.05
CA GLU A 257 62.73 -47.86 -45.95
C GLU A 257 62.33 -46.37 -45.83
N GLU A 258 62.29 -45.65 -46.94
CA GLU A 258 61.92 -44.22 -46.95
C GLU A 258 60.43 -44.01 -46.60
N LYS A 259 59.55 -44.95 -46.97
CA LYS A 259 58.15 -44.99 -46.56
C LYS A 259 57.99 -45.38 -45.09
N ASP A 260 58.81 -46.29 -44.59
CA ASP A 260 58.82 -46.72 -43.19
C ASP A 260 59.31 -45.58 -42.29
N ASP A 261 60.34 -44.83 -42.72
CA ASP A 261 60.80 -43.59 -42.06
C ASP A 261 59.70 -42.52 -42.07
N GLN A 262 58.97 -42.37 -43.19
CA GLN A 262 57.81 -41.48 -43.26
C GLN A 262 56.66 -41.94 -42.35
N LEU A 263 56.42 -43.25 -42.24
CA LEU A 263 55.41 -43.82 -41.34
C LEU A 263 55.80 -43.64 -39.88
N GLU A 264 57.08 -43.75 -39.53
CA GLU A 264 57.61 -43.46 -38.20
C GLU A 264 57.39 -41.98 -37.85
N SER A 265 57.75 -41.06 -38.76
CA SER A 265 57.52 -39.62 -38.62
C SER A 265 56.03 -39.26 -38.47
N LEU A 266 55.16 -39.86 -39.30
CA LEU A 266 53.71 -39.66 -39.20
C LEU A 266 53.12 -40.25 -37.92
N ARG A 267 53.66 -41.37 -37.42
CA ARG A 267 53.26 -41.94 -36.11
C ARG A 267 53.68 -41.05 -34.95
N GLU A 268 54.88 -40.48 -35.00
CA GLU A 268 55.36 -39.50 -34.02
C GLU A 268 54.46 -38.25 -34.01
N GLN A 269 54.14 -37.71 -35.19
CA GLN A 269 53.21 -36.57 -35.34
C GLN A 269 51.78 -36.91 -34.88
N LEU A 270 51.30 -38.12 -35.14
CA LEU A 270 49.99 -38.57 -34.68
C LEU A 270 49.96 -38.77 -33.16
N LYS A 271 51.09 -39.14 -32.56
CA LYS A 271 51.24 -39.25 -31.10
C LYS A 271 51.30 -37.87 -30.44
N SER A 272 51.98 -36.88 -31.05
CA SER A 272 51.95 -35.50 -30.56
C SER A 272 50.55 -34.89 -30.70
N ALA A 273 49.89 -35.07 -31.84
CA ALA A 273 48.51 -34.60 -32.04
C ALA A 273 47.50 -35.27 -31.08
N LYS A 274 47.73 -36.53 -30.70
CA LYS A 274 46.95 -37.20 -29.66
C LYS A 274 47.15 -36.58 -28.28
N ASN A 275 48.38 -36.27 -27.91
CA ASN A 275 48.65 -35.59 -26.64
C ASN A 275 48.04 -34.18 -26.62
N ASP A 276 48.08 -33.46 -27.75
CA ASP A 276 47.47 -32.13 -27.86
C ASP A 276 45.93 -32.19 -27.79
N THR A 277 45.32 -33.25 -28.33
CA THR A 277 43.87 -33.49 -28.21
C THR A 277 43.46 -33.89 -26.79
N GLU A 278 44.25 -34.72 -26.11
CA GLU A 278 44.02 -35.03 -24.68
C GLU A 278 44.13 -33.78 -23.79
N GLN A 279 45.07 -32.88 -24.10
CA GLN A 279 45.18 -31.58 -23.42
C GLN A 279 44.00 -30.65 -23.73
N ALA A 280 43.55 -30.61 -24.99
CA ALA A 280 42.36 -29.85 -25.37
C ALA A 280 41.09 -30.38 -24.67
N GLU A 281 40.94 -31.70 -24.53
CA GLU A 281 39.85 -32.30 -23.75
C GLU A 281 39.95 -31.96 -22.25
N GLY A 282 41.16 -31.90 -21.69
CA GLY A 282 41.38 -31.43 -20.31
C GLY A 282 40.94 -29.99 -20.10
N LEU A 283 41.37 -29.09 -20.99
CA LEU A 283 40.97 -27.68 -20.95
C LEU A 283 39.47 -27.49 -21.20
N GLN A 284 38.86 -28.34 -22.04
CA GLN A 284 37.41 -28.31 -22.26
C GLN A 284 36.63 -28.68 -20.99
N ARG A 285 37.11 -29.67 -20.22
CA ARG A 285 36.49 -30.02 -18.93
C ARG A 285 36.63 -28.89 -17.91
N ASP A 286 37.78 -28.22 -17.87
CA ASP A 286 37.99 -27.06 -16.99
C ASP A 286 37.07 -25.89 -17.37
N ILE A 287 36.84 -25.66 -18.67
CA ILE A 287 35.89 -24.65 -19.17
C ILE A 287 34.46 -25.03 -18.75
N ASP A 288 34.04 -26.29 -18.94
CA ASP A 288 32.69 -26.75 -18.57
C ASP A 288 32.44 -26.62 -17.05
N ASP A 289 33.45 -26.85 -16.23
CA ASP A 289 33.34 -26.73 -14.77
C ASP A 289 33.33 -25.25 -14.33
N LEU A 290 34.12 -24.38 -14.97
CA LEU A 290 34.04 -22.94 -14.77
C LEU A 290 32.69 -22.35 -15.22
N GLU A 291 32.12 -22.84 -16.33
CA GLU A 291 30.79 -22.42 -16.78
C GLU A 291 29.69 -22.80 -15.77
N LYS A 292 29.77 -24.00 -15.16
CA LYS A 292 28.85 -24.40 -14.08
C LYS A 292 29.00 -23.55 -12.83
N GLU A 293 30.22 -23.21 -12.43
CA GLU A 293 30.45 -22.30 -11.30
C GLU A 293 29.86 -20.91 -11.61
N LEU A 294 30.01 -20.43 -12.85
CA LEU A 294 29.48 -19.13 -13.27
C LEU A 294 27.94 -19.14 -13.30
N GLU A 295 27.30 -20.22 -13.75
CA GLU A 295 25.84 -20.40 -13.66
C GLU A 295 25.36 -20.45 -12.20
N GLN A 296 26.08 -21.15 -11.30
CA GLN A 296 25.74 -21.17 -9.88
C GLN A 296 25.86 -19.77 -9.27
N LYS A 297 26.92 -19.03 -9.59
CA LYS A 297 27.11 -17.65 -9.12
C LYS A 297 26.04 -16.71 -9.66
N ASP A 298 25.64 -16.84 -10.92
CA ASP A 298 24.55 -16.06 -11.50
C ASP A 298 23.19 -16.39 -10.85
N ALA A 299 22.96 -17.64 -10.46
CA ALA A 299 21.76 -18.04 -9.71
C ALA A 299 21.76 -17.46 -8.29
N GLU A 300 22.90 -17.52 -7.58
CA GLU A 300 23.08 -16.88 -6.27
C GLU A 300 22.89 -15.36 -6.35
N LEU A 301 23.38 -14.72 -7.42
CA LEU A 301 23.27 -13.29 -7.64
C LEU A 301 21.81 -12.89 -7.90
N LYS A 302 21.07 -13.65 -8.70
CA LYS A 302 19.62 -13.46 -8.90
C LYS A 302 18.84 -13.60 -7.60
N SER A 303 19.10 -14.66 -6.82
CA SER A 303 18.47 -14.86 -5.52
C SER A 303 18.74 -13.70 -4.57
N SER A 304 19.99 -13.23 -4.49
CA SER A 304 20.37 -12.09 -3.65
C SER A 304 19.72 -10.79 -4.13
N GLN A 305 19.56 -10.61 -5.44
CA GLN A 305 18.92 -9.44 -6.03
C GLN A 305 17.40 -9.44 -5.81
N GLU A 306 16.77 -10.62 -5.75
CA GLU A 306 15.36 -10.80 -5.43
C GLU A 306 15.08 -10.56 -3.94
N GLN A 307 15.95 -11.03 -3.06
CA GLN A 307 15.94 -10.69 -1.63
C GLN A 307 16.14 -9.18 -1.38
N LEU A 308 17.01 -8.53 -2.16
CA LEU A 308 17.17 -7.07 -2.09
C LEU A 308 15.92 -6.31 -2.55
N LYS A 309 15.14 -6.86 -3.49
CA LYS A 309 13.87 -6.26 -3.91
C LYS A 309 12.78 -6.45 -2.86
N SER A 310 12.69 -7.64 -2.24
CA SER A 310 11.72 -7.86 -1.17
C SER A 310 12.04 -6.97 0.03
N ALA A 311 13.31 -6.91 0.45
CA ALA A 311 13.75 -6.03 1.53
C ALA A 311 13.45 -4.55 1.24
N LYS A 312 13.58 -4.09 0.00
CA LYS A 312 13.20 -2.72 -0.40
C LYS A 312 11.69 -2.48 -0.32
N SER A 313 10.89 -3.43 -0.79
CA SER A 313 9.43 -3.37 -0.64
C SER A 313 9.02 -3.31 0.83
N ASP A 314 9.67 -4.11 1.68
CA ASP A 314 9.40 -4.12 3.12
C ASP A 314 9.82 -2.79 3.78
N THR A 315 10.91 -2.15 3.34
CA THR A 315 11.28 -0.81 3.82
C THR A 315 10.31 0.27 3.37
N GLU A 316 9.81 0.22 2.13
CA GLU A 316 8.79 1.16 1.64
C GLU A 316 7.47 1.00 2.41
N GLN A 317 7.09 -0.23 2.75
CA GLN A 317 5.92 -0.50 3.59
C GLN A 317 6.13 -0.01 5.03
N ALA A 318 7.33 -0.17 5.60
CA ALA A 318 7.64 0.35 6.92
C ALA A 318 7.61 1.89 6.95
N GLU A 319 8.08 2.57 5.90
CA GLU A 319 7.98 4.03 5.77
C GLU A 319 6.52 4.50 5.66
N HIS A 320 5.67 3.78 4.93
CA HIS A 320 4.24 4.08 4.86
C HIS A 320 3.53 3.87 6.20
N LEU A 321 3.80 2.77 6.90
CA LEU A 321 3.25 2.54 8.24
C LEU A 321 3.73 3.60 9.24
N GLN A 322 4.96 4.09 9.11
CA GLN A 322 5.47 5.18 9.94
C GLN A 322 4.72 6.49 9.65
N GLN A 323 4.42 6.79 8.38
CA GLN A 323 3.59 7.95 8.01
C GLN A 323 2.17 7.83 8.58
N ASP A 324 1.53 6.66 8.48
CA ASP A 324 0.20 6.42 9.04
C ASP A 324 0.21 6.58 10.58
N ILE A 325 1.27 6.12 11.26
CA ILE A 325 1.45 6.33 12.71
C ILE A 325 1.58 7.83 13.02
N ASP A 326 2.42 8.56 12.29
CA ASP A 326 2.62 10.00 12.51
C ASP A 326 1.31 10.80 12.27
N GLU A 327 0.50 10.40 11.27
CA GLU A 327 -0.83 10.97 11.00
C GLU A 327 -1.82 10.66 12.13
N LEU A 328 -1.87 9.41 12.58
CA LEU A 328 -2.72 9.01 13.71
C LEU A 328 -2.32 9.71 15.01
N GLU A 329 -1.01 9.88 15.27
CA GLU A 329 -0.52 10.65 16.43
C GLU A 329 -0.94 12.12 16.37
N ALA A 330 -0.92 12.73 15.18
CA ALA A 330 -1.40 14.09 14.98
C ALA A 330 -2.92 14.22 15.22
N GLU A 331 -3.72 13.28 14.70
CA GLU A 331 -5.17 13.22 14.96
C GLU A 331 -5.48 13.01 16.44
N LEU A 332 -4.73 12.14 17.12
CA LEU A 332 -4.93 11.86 18.55
C LEU A 332 -4.63 13.11 19.38
N LYS A 333 -3.57 13.84 19.03
CA LYS A 333 -3.23 15.11 19.68
C LYS A 333 -4.32 16.17 19.46
N GLU A 334 -4.86 16.29 18.24
CA GLU A 334 -5.99 17.20 17.98
C GLU A 334 -7.22 16.81 18.81
N LYS A 335 -7.51 15.52 18.94
CA LYS A 335 -8.61 15.02 19.77
C LYS A 335 -8.41 15.27 21.25
N ASP A 336 -7.18 15.14 21.76
CA ASP A 336 -6.84 15.48 23.13
C ASP A 336 -7.01 16.99 23.39
N GLU A 337 -6.57 17.86 22.47
CA GLU A 337 -6.80 19.30 22.54
C GLU A 337 -8.31 19.64 22.49
N GLU A 338 -9.10 18.93 21.69
CA GLU A 338 -10.56 19.07 21.63
C GLU A 338 -11.23 18.62 22.94
N LEU A 339 -10.75 17.53 23.55
CA LEU A 339 -11.23 17.04 24.84
C LEU A 339 -10.89 18.01 25.97
N ASP A 340 -9.68 18.56 25.99
CA ASP A 340 -9.29 19.58 26.97
C ASP A 340 -10.16 20.84 26.85
N ALA A 341 -10.46 21.29 25.63
CA ALA A 341 -11.37 22.40 25.41
C ALA A 341 -12.80 22.09 25.87
N LYS A 342 -13.30 20.87 25.63
CA LYS A 342 -14.61 20.43 26.12
C LYS A 342 -14.64 20.32 27.65
N ASN A 343 -13.59 19.80 28.27
CA ASN A 343 -13.46 19.70 29.72
C ASN A 343 -13.42 21.09 30.37
N ALA A 344 -12.69 22.04 29.79
CA ALA A 344 -12.70 23.44 30.25
C ALA A 344 -14.09 24.09 30.14
N LYS A 345 -14.87 23.71 29.12
CA LYS A 345 -16.26 24.19 28.98
C LYS A 345 -17.21 23.52 29.96
N ILE A 346 -16.99 22.24 30.27
CA ILE A 346 -17.73 21.52 31.30
C ILE A 346 -17.48 22.17 32.66
N THR A 347 -16.23 22.47 33.02
CA THR A 347 -15.92 23.13 34.29
C THR A 347 -16.55 24.52 34.37
N GLU A 348 -16.55 25.31 33.28
CA GLU A 348 -17.25 26.60 33.22
C GLU A 348 -18.77 26.44 33.42
N LEU A 349 -19.38 25.43 32.78
CA LEU A 349 -20.80 25.13 32.96
C LEU A 349 -21.12 24.66 34.38
N GLU A 350 -20.27 23.84 34.98
CA GLU A 350 -20.39 23.40 36.37
C GLU A 350 -20.31 24.58 37.35
N GLU A 351 -19.35 25.50 37.17
CA GLU A 351 -19.25 26.72 37.96
C GLU A 351 -20.50 27.61 37.81
N ARG A 352 -21.02 27.70 36.59
CA ARG A 352 -22.24 28.48 36.30
C ARG A 352 -23.48 27.84 36.93
N VAL A 353 -23.58 26.52 36.93
CA VAL A 353 -24.64 25.76 37.60
C VAL A 353 -24.54 25.90 39.11
N ASN A 354 -23.35 25.75 39.70
CA ASN A 354 -23.12 25.96 41.13
C ASN A 354 -23.49 27.39 41.55
N SER A 355 -23.09 28.38 40.76
CA SER A 355 -23.48 29.78 40.98
C SER A 355 -24.99 30.02 40.85
N ALA A 356 -25.69 29.25 40.00
CA ALA A 356 -27.15 29.30 39.91
C ALA A 356 -27.81 28.64 41.12
N TYR A 357 -27.27 27.52 41.60
CA TYR A 357 -27.72 26.82 42.79
C TYR A 357 -27.58 27.70 44.05
N ASP A 358 -26.46 28.41 44.20
CA ASP A 358 -26.27 29.36 45.32
C ASP A 358 -27.24 30.55 45.24
N ARG A 359 -27.56 31.02 44.04
CA ARG A 359 -28.60 32.02 43.83
C ARG A 359 -29.98 31.46 44.18
N GLU A 360 -30.30 30.23 43.80
CA GLU A 360 -31.57 29.58 44.15
C GLU A 360 -31.71 29.36 45.66
N LYS A 361 -30.62 29.00 46.34
CA LYS A 361 -30.59 28.86 47.80
C LYS A 361 -30.82 30.20 48.49
N SER A 362 -30.25 31.29 47.97
CA SER A 362 -30.50 32.64 48.51
C SER A 362 -31.91 33.15 48.22
N THR A 363 -32.48 32.87 47.04
CA THR A 363 -33.88 33.21 46.74
C THR A 363 -34.88 32.39 47.56
N LYS A 364 -34.59 31.11 47.85
CA LYS A 364 -35.38 30.29 48.78
C LYS A 364 -35.36 30.87 50.20
N LYS A 365 -34.21 31.33 50.70
CA LYS A 365 -34.13 32.03 51.99
C LYS A 365 -34.95 33.32 51.99
N LEU A 366 -34.78 34.16 50.98
CA LEU A 366 -35.57 35.39 50.83
C LEU A 366 -37.07 35.11 50.72
N ARG A 367 -37.47 34.03 50.04
CA ARG A 367 -38.88 33.60 49.99
C ARG A 367 -39.38 33.16 51.37
N GLY A 368 -38.55 32.45 52.14
CA GLY A 368 -38.82 32.11 53.54
C GLY A 368 -39.01 33.37 54.41
N ASP A 369 -38.11 34.33 54.29
CA ASP A 369 -38.20 35.62 55.00
C ASP A 369 -39.47 36.39 54.59
N VAL A 370 -39.84 36.37 53.30
CA VAL A 370 -41.10 36.97 52.81
C VAL A 370 -42.31 36.25 53.42
N THR A 371 -42.32 34.91 53.46
CA THR A 371 -43.42 34.17 54.09
C THR A 371 -43.51 34.43 55.60
N ASP A 372 -42.37 34.60 56.27
CA ASP A 372 -42.34 34.94 57.70
C ASP A 372 -42.83 36.37 57.93
N MET A 373 -42.44 37.32 57.06
CA MET A 373 -42.94 38.70 57.09
C MET A 373 -44.44 38.78 56.74
N GLU A 374 -44.93 37.95 55.82
CA GLU A 374 -46.36 37.80 55.53
C GLU A 374 -47.11 37.20 56.72
N SER A 375 -46.54 36.22 57.42
CA SER A 375 -47.09 35.68 58.66
C SER A 375 -47.13 36.75 59.75
N GLN A 376 -46.06 37.52 59.94
CA GLN A 376 -46.02 38.64 60.87
C GLN A 376 -47.03 39.73 60.49
N LEU A 377 -47.21 40.02 59.20
CA LEU A 377 -48.24 40.94 58.70
C LEU A 377 -49.64 40.41 58.99
N ARG A 378 -49.89 39.11 58.82
CA ARG A 378 -51.15 38.47 59.21
C ARG A 378 -51.38 38.53 60.70
N ASP A 379 -50.38 38.22 61.52
CA ASP A 379 -50.46 38.31 62.98
C ASP A 379 -50.68 39.75 63.45
N LYS A 380 -50.04 40.73 62.80
CA LYS A 380 -50.27 42.16 63.05
C LYS A 380 -51.64 42.63 62.58
N THR A 381 -52.13 42.10 61.45
CA THR A 381 -53.48 42.37 60.96
C THR A 381 -54.50 41.78 61.91
N GLN A 382 -54.29 40.56 62.39
CA GLN A 382 -55.15 39.91 63.37
C GLN A 382 -55.09 40.61 64.73
N SER A 383 -53.91 41.04 65.18
CA SER A 383 -53.77 41.90 66.37
C SER A 383 -54.43 43.26 66.18
N PHE A 384 -54.45 43.80 64.95
CA PHE A 384 -55.14 45.04 64.63
C PHE A 384 -56.65 44.84 64.59
N ASP A 385 -57.14 43.71 64.08
CA ASP A 385 -58.54 43.31 64.12
C ASP A 385 -59.00 43.08 65.57
N ASP A 386 -58.19 42.42 66.40
CA ASP A 386 -58.45 42.25 67.84
C ASP A 386 -58.45 43.61 68.57
N ALA A 387 -57.52 44.51 68.21
CA ALA A 387 -57.51 45.89 68.73
C ALA A 387 -58.72 46.68 68.23
N GLN A 388 -59.16 46.47 66.99
CA GLN A 388 -60.40 47.02 66.45
C GLN A 388 -61.62 46.42 67.14
N GLU A 389 -61.62 45.15 67.55
CA GLU A 389 -62.69 44.56 68.34
C GLU A 389 -62.70 45.11 69.77
N GLN A 390 -61.53 45.35 70.36
CA GLN A 390 -61.42 46.08 71.62
C GLN A 390 -61.92 47.52 71.48
N ILE A 391 -61.57 48.22 70.39
CA ILE A 391 -62.13 49.53 70.05
C ILE A 391 -63.63 49.42 69.86
N ARG A 392 -64.16 48.43 69.14
CA ARG A 392 -65.61 48.18 68.98
C ARG A 392 -66.29 47.84 70.31
N SER A 393 -65.60 47.23 71.26
CA SER A 393 -66.11 46.97 72.60
C SER A 393 -66.15 48.23 73.46
N LEU A 394 -65.15 49.11 73.31
CA LEU A 394 -65.11 50.44 73.93
C LEU A 394 -66.10 51.40 73.25
N GLU A 395 -66.28 51.30 71.94
CA GLU A 395 -67.31 51.96 71.14
C GLU A 395 -68.69 51.40 71.47
N LYS A 396 -68.89 50.11 71.75
CA LYS A 396 -70.17 49.61 72.28
C LYS A 396 -70.49 50.17 73.66
N ARG A 397 -69.47 50.41 74.48
CA ARG A 397 -69.62 51.11 75.77
C ARG A 397 -69.90 52.59 75.58
N LEU A 398 -69.31 53.24 74.58
CA LEU A 398 -69.59 54.63 74.18
C LEU A 398 -70.99 54.76 73.56
N GLN A 399 -71.35 53.86 72.66
CA GLN A 399 -72.68 53.71 72.03
C GLN A 399 -73.75 53.40 73.06
N SER A 400 -73.48 52.67 74.15
CA SER A 400 -74.45 52.55 75.24
C SER A 400 -74.72 53.87 75.97
N ALA A 401 -73.76 54.81 75.96
CA ALA A 401 -73.92 56.17 76.51
C ALA A 401 -74.46 57.18 75.47
N GLU A 402 -74.30 56.90 74.16
CA GLU A 402 -74.85 57.70 73.05
C GLU A 402 -76.26 57.22 72.61
N HIS A 403 -76.60 55.96 72.85
CA HIS A 403 -77.92 55.35 72.60
C HIS A 403 -79.01 55.94 73.51
N ASP A 404 -78.66 56.39 74.72
CA ASP A 404 -79.54 57.21 75.58
C ASP A 404 -79.79 58.63 75.02
N ARG A 405 -79.03 59.07 74.00
CA ARG A 405 -79.09 60.42 73.41
C ARG A 405 -79.59 60.45 71.96
N GLU A 406 -79.54 59.34 71.22
CA GLU A 406 -79.84 59.30 69.77
C GLU A 406 -81.09 58.45 69.39
N GLN A 407 -81.68 57.70 70.33
CA GLN A 407 -83.02 57.08 70.17
C GLN A 407 -84.17 58.11 69.93
N ALA A 408 -83.90 59.42 70.03
CA ALA A 408 -84.87 60.48 69.80
C ALA A 408 -84.88 61.07 68.37
N ARG A 409 -83.99 60.66 67.43
CA ARG A 409 -83.87 61.38 66.13
C ARG A 409 -83.84 60.59 64.82
N ASP A 410 -83.64 59.28 64.81
CA ASP A 410 -83.34 58.57 63.55
C ASP A 410 -84.29 57.40 63.16
N LEU A 411 -85.53 57.42 63.67
CA LEU A 411 -86.63 56.57 63.19
C LEU A 411 -87.42 57.17 62.01
N GLU A 412 -87.11 58.38 61.56
CA GLU A 412 -87.93 59.12 60.57
C GLU A 412 -87.40 59.06 59.11
N ARG A 413 -86.18 58.57 58.83
CA ARG A 413 -85.57 58.70 57.47
C ARG A 413 -85.34 57.42 56.66
N ARG A 414 -85.51 56.20 57.20
CA ARG A 414 -85.10 54.96 56.48
C ARG A 414 -86.26 54.05 56.05
N LEU A 415 -87.44 54.63 55.76
CA LEU A 415 -88.61 53.88 55.25
C LEU A 415 -89.03 54.26 53.83
N GLN A 416 -88.21 54.99 53.05
CA GLN A 416 -88.62 55.52 51.74
C GLN A 416 -87.67 55.24 50.55
N SER A 417 -86.76 54.25 50.59
CA SER A 417 -85.79 54.03 49.48
C SER A 417 -85.54 52.59 49.02
N VAL A 418 -86.29 51.58 49.48
CA VAL A 418 -86.01 50.16 49.16
C VAL A 418 -86.85 49.59 47.99
N GLU A 419 -87.80 50.33 47.42
CA GLU A 419 -88.74 49.77 46.43
C GLU A 419 -88.39 49.94 44.93
N SER A 420 -87.17 50.37 44.55
CA SER A 420 -86.83 50.55 43.11
C SER A 420 -85.66 49.73 42.55
N GLY A 421 -85.07 48.78 43.29
CA GLY A 421 -83.83 48.08 42.88
C GLY A 421 -83.99 46.71 42.20
N ASN A 422 -85.07 45.97 42.45
CA ASN A 422 -85.09 44.52 42.17
C ASN A 422 -85.45 44.11 40.74
N ALA A 423 -85.66 45.04 39.80
CA ALA A 423 -86.06 44.72 38.42
C ALA A 423 -84.87 44.67 37.42
N ALA A 424 -83.72 45.25 37.75
CA ALA A 424 -82.57 45.34 36.84
C ALA A 424 -81.66 44.09 36.89
N GLU A 425 -81.47 43.48 38.07
CA GLU A 425 -80.58 42.33 38.26
C GLU A 425 -81.07 41.04 37.58
N LEU A 426 -82.38 40.92 37.31
CA LEU A 426 -82.97 39.70 36.73
C LEU A 426 -82.75 39.61 35.21
N LYS A 427 -82.73 40.74 34.50
CA LYS A 427 -82.44 40.80 33.05
C LYS A 427 -80.99 40.49 32.72
N GLN A 428 -80.06 40.87 33.59
CA GLN A 428 -78.63 40.65 33.38
C GLN A 428 -78.29 39.15 33.41
N ARG A 429 -78.89 38.38 34.33
CA ARG A 429 -78.69 36.93 34.42
C ARG A 429 -79.24 36.15 33.22
N GLU A 430 -80.31 36.63 32.58
CA GLU A 430 -80.86 35.99 31.38
C GLU A 430 -79.95 36.19 30.15
N GLN A 431 -79.29 37.34 30.03
CA GLN A 431 -78.30 37.58 28.97
C GLN A 431 -77.04 36.72 29.16
N ASP A 432 -76.55 36.57 30.39
CA ASP A 432 -75.36 35.75 30.68
C ASP A 432 -75.59 34.27 30.31
N LEU A 433 -76.80 33.76 30.54
CA LEU A 433 -77.16 32.37 30.23
C LEU A 433 -77.22 32.12 28.71
N HIS A 434 -77.67 33.12 27.93
CA HIS A 434 -77.70 33.01 26.47
C HIS A 434 -76.30 33.04 25.86
N ASN A 435 -75.40 33.86 26.41
CA ASN A 435 -74.01 33.91 25.98
C ASN A 435 -73.29 32.57 26.25
N ALA A 436 -73.48 31.98 27.42
CA ALA A 436 -72.92 30.66 27.76
C ALA A 436 -73.42 29.53 26.84
N GLN A 437 -74.67 29.60 26.38
CA GLN A 437 -75.22 28.61 25.43
C GLN A 437 -74.58 28.73 24.03
N ARG A 438 -74.25 29.94 23.60
CA ARG A 438 -73.59 30.19 22.31
C ARG A 438 -72.15 29.71 22.32
N GLU A 439 -71.41 29.99 23.40
CA GLU A 439 -70.04 29.50 23.58
C GLU A 439 -69.95 27.97 23.59
N LEU A 440 -70.94 27.28 24.19
CA LEU A 440 -71.01 25.82 24.18
C LEU A 440 -71.17 25.26 22.76
N ALA A 441 -72.00 25.89 21.93
CA ALA A 441 -72.20 25.48 20.53
C ALA A 441 -70.93 25.69 19.68
N ASP A 442 -70.19 26.78 19.92
CA ASP A 442 -68.93 27.05 19.23
C ASP A 442 -67.85 26.02 19.62
N LYS A 443 -67.79 25.65 20.90
CA LYS A 443 -66.88 24.60 21.41
C LYS A 443 -67.20 23.21 20.85
N ASP A 444 -68.48 22.87 20.69
CA ASP A 444 -68.88 21.63 20.02
C ASP A 444 -68.47 21.60 18.54
N GLY A 445 -68.47 22.75 17.86
CA GLY A 445 -67.94 22.90 16.50
C GLY A 445 -66.42 22.68 16.44
N GLU A 446 -65.67 23.27 17.36
CA GLU A 446 -64.22 23.07 17.50
C GLU A 446 -63.85 21.59 17.73
N ILE A 447 -64.60 20.89 18.59
CA ILE A 447 -64.38 19.48 18.90
C ILE A 447 -64.53 18.60 17.64
N ARG A 448 -65.55 18.83 16.81
CA ARG A 448 -65.74 18.06 15.57
C ARG A 448 -64.63 18.32 14.56
N ALA A 449 -64.20 19.57 14.39
CA ALA A 449 -63.10 19.90 13.50
C ALA A 449 -61.77 19.24 13.94
N LEU A 450 -61.51 19.19 15.25
CA LEU A 450 -60.36 18.47 15.79
C LEU A 450 -60.45 16.95 15.58
N GLN A 451 -61.64 16.37 15.71
CA GLN A 451 -61.85 14.94 15.45
C GLN A 451 -61.61 14.57 13.98
N GLU A 452 -62.09 15.36 13.02
CA GLU A 452 -61.82 15.14 11.59
C GLU A 452 -60.34 15.29 11.25
N ARG A 453 -59.64 16.24 11.89
CA ARG A 453 -58.20 16.42 11.70
C ARG A 453 -57.39 15.25 12.28
N LEU A 454 -57.77 14.75 13.46
CA LEU A 454 -57.17 13.55 14.06
C LEU A 454 -57.41 12.30 13.20
N GLN A 455 -58.61 12.13 12.66
CA GLN A 455 -58.92 11.02 11.75
C GLN A 455 -58.07 11.07 10.48
N THR A 456 -57.88 12.26 9.92
CA THR A 456 -57.03 12.47 8.73
C THR A 456 -55.56 12.21 9.04
N ALA A 457 -55.06 12.72 10.17
CA ALA A 457 -53.69 12.49 10.61
C ALA A 457 -53.41 11.00 10.85
N ARG A 458 -54.36 10.30 11.49
CA ARG A 458 -54.28 8.85 11.69
C ARG A 458 -54.21 8.08 10.37
N GLY A 459 -55.06 8.43 9.40
CA GLY A 459 -55.00 7.82 8.06
C GLY A 459 -53.67 8.08 7.33
N SER A 460 -53.06 9.25 7.51
CA SER A 460 -51.73 9.56 6.96
C SER A 460 -50.63 8.74 7.63
N TRP A 461 -50.71 8.56 8.95
CA TRP A 461 -49.72 7.77 9.72
C TRP A 461 -49.83 6.28 9.40
N ASP A 462 -51.04 5.75 9.25
CA ASP A 462 -51.27 4.37 8.83
C ASP A 462 -50.73 4.13 7.41
N ALA A 463 -50.88 5.11 6.50
CA ALA A 463 -50.32 5.03 5.14
C ALA A 463 -48.78 5.06 5.13
N GLU A 464 -48.18 5.94 5.92
CA GLU A 464 -46.71 6.03 6.06
C GLU A 464 -46.14 4.77 6.71
N ALA A 465 -46.80 4.23 7.75
CA ALA A 465 -46.43 2.97 8.37
C ALA A 465 -46.44 1.81 7.36
N HIS A 466 -47.50 1.69 6.56
CA HIS A 466 -47.57 0.68 5.50
C HIS A 466 -46.48 0.84 4.43
N GLU A 467 -46.12 2.07 4.07
CA GLU A 467 -45.02 2.31 3.13
C GLU A 467 -43.66 1.93 3.73
N THR A 468 -43.42 2.23 5.02
CA THR A 468 -42.21 1.82 5.71
C THR A 468 -42.11 0.30 5.84
N ASP A 469 -43.22 -0.37 6.17
CA ASP A 469 -43.29 -1.83 6.21
C ASP A 469 -43.01 -2.43 4.84
N ALA A 470 -43.58 -1.90 3.76
CA ALA A 470 -43.31 -2.37 2.40
C ALA A 470 -41.83 -2.22 2.03
N ARG A 471 -41.20 -1.09 2.39
CA ARG A 471 -39.76 -0.88 2.19
C ARG A 471 -38.91 -1.85 3.01
N LEU A 472 -39.31 -2.15 4.25
CA LEU A 472 -38.62 -3.15 5.09
C LEU A 472 -38.71 -4.55 4.47
N HIS A 473 -39.90 -4.97 4.02
CA HIS A 473 -40.08 -6.27 3.36
C HIS A 473 -39.23 -6.38 2.07
N ASP A 474 -39.13 -5.31 1.28
CA ASP A 474 -38.27 -5.29 0.10
C ASP A 474 -36.77 -5.40 0.47
N LYS A 475 -36.35 -4.77 1.58
CA LYS A 475 -34.98 -4.89 2.09
C LYS A 475 -34.70 -6.30 2.61
N ASP A 476 -35.62 -6.89 3.37
CA ASP A 476 -35.50 -8.27 3.85
C ASP A 476 -35.40 -9.26 2.69
N ARG A 477 -36.17 -9.05 1.62
CA ARG A 477 -36.06 -9.84 0.40
C ARG A 477 -34.68 -9.71 -0.25
N GLN A 478 -34.15 -8.49 -0.36
CA GLN A 478 -32.79 -8.27 -0.90
C GLN A 478 -31.70 -8.92 -0.02
N ILE A 479 -31.88 -8.89 1.31
CA ILE A 479 -31.00 -9.57 2.25
C ILE A 479 -31.05 -11.07 2.02
N GLN A 480 -32.23 -11.68 1.96
CA GLN A 480 -32.38 -13.11 1.69
C GLN A 480 -31.76 -13.54 0.35
N GLU A 481 -31.93 -12.76 -0.72
CA GLU A 481 -31.30 -13.04 -2.01
C GLU A 481 -29.77 -12.96 -1.94
N LYS A 482 -29.22 -11.99 -1.19
CA LYS A 482 -27.77 -11.88 -0.96
C LYS A 482 -27.24 -13.02 -0.09
N GLU A 483 -27.95 -13.41 0.97
CA GLU A 483 -27.61 -14.56 1.82
C GLU A 483 -27.61 -15.86 1.02
N GLN A 484 -28.59 -16.08 0.15
CA GLN A 484 -28.63 -17.25 -0.73
C GLN A 484 -27.41 -17.27 -1.67
N ARG A 485 -27.06 -16.14 -2.29
CA ARG A 485 -25.85 -16.03 -3.12
C ARG A 485 -24.56 -16.26 -2.33
N LEU A 486 -24.49 -15.79 -1.08
CA LEU A 486 -23.35 -16.05 -0.20
C LEU A 486 -23.24 -17.54 0.12
N ARG A 487 -24.35 -18.21 0.48
CA ARG A 487 -24.36 -19.66 0.72
C ARG A 487 -23.94 -20.46 -0.50
N GLU A 488 -24.38 -20.07 -1.69
CA GLU A 488 -23.97 -20.71 -2.95
C GLU A 488 -22.47 -20.53 -3.20
N LYS A 489 -21.93 -19.32 -2.96
CA LYS A 489 -20.48 -19.07 -3.06
C LYS A 489 -19.69 -19.87 -2.01
N SER A 490 -20.14 -19.94 -0.77
CA SER A 490 -19.51 -20.75 0.28
C SER A 490 -19.48 -22.22 -0.10
N ARG A 491 -20.57 -22.76 -0.67
CA ARG A 491 -20.61 -24.13 -1.16
C ARG A 491 -19.61 -24.37 -2.31
N ILE A 492 -19.47 -23.42 -3.24
CA ILE A 492 -18.47 -23.52 -4.31
C ILE A 492 -17.05 -23.51 -3.73
N ILE A 493 -16.80 -22.71 -2.69
CA ILE A 493 -15.50 -22.69 -1.99
C ILE A 493 -15.24 -24.05 -1.32
N GLU A 494 -16.21 -24.60 -0.59
CA GLU A 494 -16.10 -25.93 0.02
C GLU A 494 -15.82 -27.02 -1.04
N GLU A 495 -16.53 -27.00 -2.17
CA GLU A 495 -16.28 -27.93 -3.29
C GLU A 495 -14.86 -27.78 -3.86
N ARG A 496 -14.33 -26.56 -3.95
CA ARG A 496 -12.95 -26.29 -4.40
C ARG A 496 -11.91 -26.72 -3.38
N ASP A 497 -12.18 -26.53 -2.09
CA ASP A 497 -11.30 -26.96 -1.00
C ASP A 497 -11.21 -28.49 -0.95
N ASP A 498 -12.32 -29.20 -1.17
CA ASP A 498 -12.35 -30.66 -1.31
C ASP A 498 -11.57 -31.13 -2.55
N GLU A 499 -11.69 -30.42 -3.68
CA GLU A 499 -10.89 -30.68 -4.89
C GLU A 499 -9.38 -30.48 -4.62
N LEU A 500 -9.01 -29.40 -3.94
CA LEU A 500 -7.63 -29.10 -3.56
C LEU A 500 -7.08 -30.15 -2.59
N ALA A 501 -7.85 -30.57 -1.58
CA ALA A 501 -7.46 -31.61 -0.64
C ALA A 501 -7.23 -32.96 -1.35
N ASN A 502 -8.09 -33.31 -2.32
CA ASN A 502 -7.91 -34.50 -3.13
C ASN A 502 -6.66 -34.42 -4.03
N LEU A 503 -6.40 -33.26 -4.64
CA LEU A 503 -5.20 -33.03 -5.44
C LEU A 503 -3.93 -33.11 -4.58
N GLN A 504 -3.93 -32.51 -3.39
CA GLN A 504 -2.82 -32.61 -2.44
C GLN A 504 -2.58 -34.05 -2.00
N LYS A 505 -3.64 -34.83 -1.74
CA LYS A 505 -3.51 -36.26 -1.41
C LYS A 505 -2.88 -37.04 -2.56
N ARG A 506 -3.30 -36.77 -3.80
CA ARG A 506 -2.72 -37.38 -5.01
C ARG A 506 -1.26 -36.99 -5.19
N LEU A 507 -0.92 -35.73 -4.95
CA LEU A 507 0.47 -35.24 -5.00
C LEU A 507 1.32 -35.98 -3.97
N ARG A 508 0.88 -36.05 -2.70
CA ARG A 508 1.59 -36.80 -1.64
C ARG A 508 1.77 -38.27 -1.97
N THR A 509 0.77 -38.92 -2.60
CA THR A 509 0.94 -40.31 -3.04
C THR A 509 1.93 -40.44 -4.21
N ALA A 510 1.95 -39.47 -5.12
CA ALA A 510 2.89 -39.44 -6.24
C ALA A 510 4.32 -39.17 -5.73
N GLU A 511 4.51 -38.20 -4.85
CA GLU A 511 5.76 -37.90 -4.15
C GLU A 511 6.25 -39.10 -3.36
N GLY A 512 5.38 -39.75 -2.57
CA GLY A 512 5.72 -40.98 -1.85
C GLY A 512 6.14 -42.11 -2.79
N SER A 513 5.51 -42.25 -3.95
CA SER A 513 5.92 -43.23 -4.96
C SER A 513 7.27 -42.89 -5.61
N GLN A 514 7.54 -41.60 -5.86
CA GLN A 514 8.81 -41.13 -6.39
C GLN A 514 9.93 -41.34 -5.37
N ASP A 515 9.71 -41.00 -4.10
CA ASP A 515 10.63 -41.26 -3.00
C ASP A 515 10.92 -42.76 -2.85
N GLU A 516 9.90 -43.61 -2.99
CA GLU A 516 10.11 -45.06 -2.93
C GLU A 516 10.92 -45.57 -4.13
N THR A 517 10.69 -45.04 -5.34
CA THR A 517 11.52 -45.36 -6.51
C THR A 517 12.95 -44.84 -6.37
N ALA A 518 13.15 -43.62 -5.86
CA ALA A 518 14.45 -43.04 -5.59
C ALA A 518 15.20 -43.88 -4.55
N ARG A 519 14.55 -44.25 -3.43
CA ARG A 519 15.13 -45.16 -2.43
C ARG A 519 15.51 -46.52 -3.01
N ARG A 520 14.70 -47.08 -3.92
CA ARG A 520 15.04 -48.34 -4.62
C ARG A 520 16.26 -48.16 -5.53
N GLN A 521 16.35 -47.06 -6.28
CA GLN A 521 17.52 -46.74 -7.10
C GLN A 521 18.77 -46.52 -6.24
N THR A 522 18.68 -45.78 -5.14
CA THR A 522 19.80 -45.58 -4.19
C THR A 522 20.26 -46.90 -3.59
N ARG A 523 19.34 -47.80 -3.22
CA ARG A 523 19.70 -49.15 -2.76
C ARG A 523 20.41 -49.95 -3.86
N GLN A 524 19.91 -49.92 -5.09
CA GLN A 524 20.58 -50.61 -6.21
C GLN A 524 21.98 -50.06 -6.49
N ILE A 525 22.17 -48.73 -6.44
CA ILE A 525 23.48 -48.10 -6.59
C ILE A 525 24.41 -48.53 -5.45
N ARG A 526 23.91 -48.61 -4.20
CA ARG A 526 24.68 -49.08 -3.05
C ARG A 526 25.10 -50.54 -3.22
N ASP A 527 24.18 -51.42 -3.59
CA ASP A 527 24.47 -52.83 -3.85
C ASP A 527 25.47 -53.01 -5.00
N GLN A 528 25.37 -52.18 -6.05
CA GLN A 528 26.34 -52.15 -7.14
C GLN A 528 27.71 -51.66 -6.67
N ALA A 529 27.77 -50.62 -5.84
CA ALA A 529 29.01 -50.10 -5.27
C ALA A 529 29.68 -51.13 -4.36
N GLU A 530 28.92 -51.86 -3.54
CA GLU A 530 29.42 -52.96 -2.72
C GLU A 530 29.99 -54.09 -3.59
N ARG A 531 29.31 -54.49 -4.66
CA ARG A 531 29.84 -55.47 -5.62
C ARG A 531 31.10 -54.99 -6.32
N ILE A 532 31.17 -53.72 -6.70
CA ILE A 532 32.38 -53.12 -7.28
C ILE A 532 33.52 -53.17 -6.27
N SER A 533 33.26 -52.81 -5.01
CA SER A 533 34.25 -52.86 -3.94
C SER A 533 34.76 -54.30 -3.70
N GLU A 534 33.86 -55.28 -3.62
CA GLU A 534 34.24 -56.70 -3.52
C GLU A 534 35.07 -57.17 -4.73
N LEU A 535 34.71 -56.75 -5.94
CA LEU A 535 35.47 -57.08 -7.15
C LEU A 535 36.85 -56.41 -7.15
N GLN A 536 36.95 -55.16 -6.70
CA GLN A 536 38.22 -54.45 -6.52
C GLN A 536 39.09 -55.11 -5.44
N GLU A 537 38.49 -55.61 -4.35
CA GLU A 537 39.21 -56.33 -3.31
C GLU A 537 39.67 -57.71 -3.77
N LYS A 538 38.83 -58.45 -4.51
CA LYS A 538 39.23 -59.68 -5.21
C LYS A 538 40.35 -59.43 -6.21
N LEU A 539 40.30 -58.32 -6.95
CA LEU A 539 41.35 -57.95 -7.88
C LEU A 539 42.65 -57.62 -7.12
N ARG A 540 42.58 -56.83 -6.05
CA ARG A 540 43.73 -56.49 -5.19
C ARG A 540 44.37 -57.73 -4.56
N THR A 541 43.57 -58.62 -3.97
CA THR A 541 44.06 -59.86 -3.38
C THR A 541 44.65 -60.80 -4.42
N SER A 542 44.03 -60.93 -5.59
CA SER A 542 44.60 -61.74 -6.69
C SER A 542 45.93 -61.15 -7.18
N SER A 543 45.98 -59.82 -7.37
CA SER A 543 47.16 -59.08 -7.79
C SER A 543 48.28 -59.20 -6.76
N ALA A 544 47.97 -59.03 -5.47
CA ALA A 544 48.93 -59.27 -4.38
C ALA A 544 49.44 -60.72 -4.37
N SER A 545 48.59 -61.71 -4.65
CA SER A 545 49.03 -63.10 -4.76
C SER A 545 49.93 -63.35 -5.98
N PHE A 546 49.65 -62.69 -7.10
CA PHE A 546 50.50 -62.77 -8.29
C PHE A 546 51.84 -62.08 -8.07
N GLN A 547 51.84 -60.93 -7.39
CA GLN A 547 53.03 -60.21 -6.99
C GLN A 547 53.87 -61.04 -6.01
N ALA A 548 53.26 -61.70 -5.02
CA ALA A 548 53.95 -62.61 -4.12
C ALA A 548 54.59 -63.79 -4.86
N LYS A 549 53.87 -64.41 -5.81
CA LYS A 549 54.43 -65.48 -6.67
C LYS A 549 55.56 -65.00 -7.57
N LEU A 550 55.52 -63.75 -8.02
CA LEU A 550 56.60 -63.12 -8.77
C LEU A 550 57.83 -62.95 -7.88
N ASN A 551 57.66 -62.36 -6.69
CA ASN A 551 58.74 -62.19 -5.72
C ASN A 551 59.36 -63.54 -5.30
N ASP A 552 58.53 -64.58 -5.10
CA ASP A 552 59.02 -65.93 -4.80
C ASP A 552 59.85 -66.51 -5.96
N LYS A 553 59.41 -66.29 -7.20
CA LYS A 553 60.15 -66.71 -8.40
C LYS A 553 61.45 -65.93 -8.55
N ASP A 554 61.44 -64.62 -8.30
CA ASP A 554 62.63 -63.79 -8.32
C ASP A 554 63.63 -64.21 -7.24
N GLY A 555 63.16 -64.56 -6.03
CA GLY A 555 63.99 -65.14 -4.98
C GLY A 555 64.58 -66.50 -5.37
N LEU A 556 63.81 -67.36 -6.06
CA LEU A 556 64.30 -68.62 -6.62
C LEU A 556 65.33 -68.40 -7.73
N ILE A 557 65.11 -67.41 -8.60
CA ILE A 557 66.05 -67.03 -9.66
C ILE A 557 67.35 -66.54 -9.03
N GLN A 558 67.29 -65.63 -8.06
CA GLN A 558 68.46 -65.15 -7.33
C GLN A 558 69.19 -66.30 -6.63
N SER A 559 68.48 -67.24 -6.00
CA SER A 559 69.10 -68.44 -5.41
C SER A 559 69.80 -69.30 -6.47
N ARG A 560 69.20 -69.46 -7.66
CA ARG A 560 69.81 -70.20 -8.77
C ARG A 560 71.00 -69.46 -9.38
N GLU A 561 70.94 -68.14 -9.47
CA GLU A 561 72.04 -67.29 -9.91
C GLU A 561 73.21 -67.39 -8.93
N ASN A 562 72.96 -67.32 -7.62
CA ASN A 562 73.98 -67.51 -6.58
C ASN A 562 74.58 -68.93 -6.62
N GLU A 563 73.76 -69.96 -6.87
CA GLU A 563 74.24 -71.33 -7.07
C GLU A 563 75.10 -71.45 -8.34
N LEU A 564 74.66 -70.87 -9.45
CA LEU A 564 75.41 -70.83 -10.70
C LEU A 564 76.73 -70.08 -10.53
N GLU A 565 76.73 -68.95 -9.83
CA GLU A 565 77.92 -68.17 -9.53
C GLU A 565 78.88 -68.95 -8.61
N SER A 566 78.35 -69.65 -7.60
CA SER A 566 79.13 -70.56 -6.76
C SER A 566 79.75 -71.70 -7.57
N LEU A 567 78.97 -72.32 -8.45
CA LEU A 567 79.44 -73.36 -9.36
C LEU A 567 80.47 -72.83 -10.35
N GLN A 568 80.29 -71.61 -10.85
CA GLN A 568 81.20 -70.95 -11.78
C GLN A 568 82.50 -70.56 -11.07
N ASN A 569 82.44 -70.07 -9.83
CA ASN A 569 83.61 -69.83 -8.99
C ASN A 569 84.34 -71.14 -8.67
N ARG A 570 83.60 -72.24 -8.43
CA ARG A 570 84.18 -73.56 -8.20
C ARG A 570 84.81 -74.13 -9.47
N LEU A 571 84.18 -73.96 -10.63
CA LEU A 571 84.73 -74.32 -11.94
C LEU A 571 86.00 -73.51 -12.25
N ASN A 572 85.98 -72.20 -12.01
CA ASN A 572 87.15 -71.34 -12.15
C ASN A 572 88.27 -71.76 -11.19
N SER A 573 87.93 -72.13 -9.95
CA SER A 573 88.91 -72.65 -8.99
C SER A 573 89.51 -73.98 -9.45
N LEU A 574 88.70 -74.89 -9.99
CA LEU A 574 89.14 -76.19 -10.53
C LEU A 574 89.98 -76.00 -11.79
N GLN A 575 89.60 -75.12 -12.71
CA GLN A 575 90.39 -74.79 -13.89
C GLN A 575 91.72 -74.10 -13.53
N SER A 576 91.72 -73.24 -12.50
CA SER A 576 92.96 -72.64 -11.98
C SER A 576 93.84 -73.68 -11.28
N GLY A 577 93.23 -74.63 -10.56
CA GLY A 577 93.91 -75.74 -9.87
C GLY A 577 94.49 -76.76 -10.84
N GLU A 578 93.73 -77.16 -11.87
CA GLU A 578 94.21 -78.03 -12.95
C GLU A 578 95.33 -77.36 -13.75
N SER A 579 95.25 -76.03 -13.98
CA SER A 579 96.34 -75.27 -14.60
C SER A 579 97.58 -75.19 -13.70
N ALA A 580 97.40 -75.06 -12.38
CA ALA A 580 98.50 -75.07 -11.40
C ALA A 580 99.15 -76.46 -11.29
N ASP A 581 98.37 -77.53 -11.27
CA ASP A 581 98.85 -78.91 -11.26
C ASP A 581 99.53 -79.30 -12.58
N LEU A 582 99.04 -78.84 -13.73
CA LEU A 582 99.70 -79.01 -15.03
C LEU A 582 101.02 -78.24 -15.09
N ARG A 583 101.07 -77.02 -14.55
CA ARG A 583 102.33 -76.27 -14.43
C ARG A 583 103.30 -76.98 -13.52
N GLN A 584 102.86 -77.45 -12.35
CA GLN A 584 103.70 -78.17 -11.40
C GLN A 584 104.19 -79.52 -11.94
N ARG A 585 103.35 -80.25 -12.70
CA ARG A 585 103.74 -81.50 -13.39
C ARG A 585 104.70 -81.24 -14.56
N ASN A 586 104.49 -80.18 -15.35
CA ASN A 586 105.43 -79.79 -16.42
C ASN A 586 106.77 -79.29 -15.87
N GLU A 587 106.75 -78.62 -14.71
CA GLU A 587 107.95 -78.21 -13.99
C GLU A 587 108.66 -79.44 -13.40
N ARG A 588 107.92 -80.41 -12.85
CA ARG A 588 108.44 -81.72 -12.41
C ARG A 588 109.02 -82.54 -13.56
N ILE A 589 108.44 -82.49 -14.76
CA ILE A 589 108.95 -83.18 -15.96
C ILE A 589 110.24 -82.51 -16.44
N ARG A 590 110.29 -81.17 -16.49
CA ARG A 590 111.53 -80.44 -16.80
C ARG A 590 112.63 -80.66 -15.76
N GLU A 591 112.27 -80.73 -14.47
CA GLU A 591 113.18 -81.11 -13.39
C GLU A 591 113.64 -82.57 -13.52
N LEU A 592 112.77 -83.50 -13.92
CA LEU A 592 113.14 -84.90 -14.13
C LEU A 592 114.03 -85.08 -15.38
N GLU A 593 113.77 -84.36 -16.46
CA GLU A 593 114.60 -84.36 -17.69
C GLU A 593 115.98 -83.71 -17.48
N THR A 594 116.04 -82.62 -16.70
CA THR A 594 117.31 -82.01 -16.29
C THR A 594 118.04 -82.89 -15.26
N SER A 595 117.32 -83.56 -14.35
CA SER A 595 117.91 -84.52 -13.42
C SER A 595 118.44 -85.76 -14.13
N LEU A 596 117.82 -86.28 -15.20
CA LEU A 596 118.32 -87.44 -15.95
C LEU A 596 119.61 -87.12 -16.70
N LYS A 597 119.70 -85.95 -17.34
CA LYS A 597 120.94 -85.45 -17.98
C LYS A 597 122.03 -85.07 -16.97
N GLN A 598 121.65 -84.69 -15.75
CA GLN A 598 122.59 -84.47 -14.66
C GLN A 598 122.98 -85.77 -13.96
N HIS A 599 122.13 -86.79 -13.87
CA HIS A 599 122.42 -88.11 -13.27
C HIS A 599 123.41 -88.92 -14.10
N GLU A 600 123.38 -88.81 -15.43
CA GLU A 600 124.34 -89.45 -16.34
C GLU A 600 125.75 -88.81 -16.29
N ASN A 601 125.83 -87.51 -15.97
CA ASN A 601 127.10 -86.80 -15.76
C ASN A 601 127.56 -86.85 -14.29
N THR A 602 126.64 -87.02 -13.34
CA THR A 602 126.95 -87.12 -11.90
C THR A 602 127.25 -88.55 -11.45
N GLU A 603 126.92 -89.62 -12.18
CA GLU A 603 127.41 -90.97 -11.85
C GLU A 603 128.96 -91.09 -11.99
N LYS A 604 129.55 -90.29 -12.89
CA LYS A 604 131.01 -90.16 -13.05
C LYS A 604 131.69 -89.29 -11.99
N ASP A 605 130.99 -88.28 -11.48
CA ASP A 605 131.54 -87.33 -10.48
C ASP A 605 131.13 -87.66 -9.02
N GLN A 606 130.08 -88.45 -8.79
CA GLN A 606 129.59 -88.88 -7.47
C GLN A 606 130.40 -90.03 -6.88
N SER A 607 131.25 -90.72 -7.65
CA SER A 607 132.32 -91.57 -7.09
C SER A 607 133.45 -90.76 -6.44
N GLN A 608 133.58 -89.45 -6.74
CA GLN A 608 134.62 -88.58 -6.19
C GLN A 608 134.09 -87.60 -5.11
N GLN A 609 132.79 -87.30 -5.11
CA GLN A 609 132.18 -86.35 -4.15
C GLN A 609 131.51 -87.01 -2.91
N ILE A 610 131.36 -88.34 -2.88
CA ILE A 610 131.05 -89.10 -1.64
C ILE A 610 132.19 -89.02 -0.61
N THR A 611 133.35 -88.45 -0.95
CA THR A 611 134.46 -88.26 0.01
C THR A 611 134.55 -86.81 0.52
N SER A 612 133.90 -85.85 -0.15
CA SER A 612 133.70 -84.48 0.35
C SER A 612 132.34 -84.29 1.02
N LEU A 613 131.66 -85.41 1.29
CA LEU A 613 130.71 -85.62 2.38
C LEU A 613 130.77 -84.53 3.44
N LYS A 614 129.61 -84.23 3.98
CA LYS A 614 129.51 -83.95 5.42
C LYS A 614 130.17 -82.66 5.94
N SER A 615 131.04 -81.96 5.21
CA SER A 615 131.56 -80.67 5.66
C SER A 615 130.66 -79.48 5.29
N ARG A 616 129.66 -79.72 4.44
CA ARG A 616 128.74 -78.68 3.96
C ARG A 616 127.26 -79.00 4.22
N LEU A 617 127.00 -79.91 5.15
CA LEU A 617 125.67 -80.15 5.73
C LEU A 617 125.59 -79.46 7.11
N GLY A 618 125.91 -78.17 7.13
CA GLY A 618 125.98 -77.36 8.34
C GLY A 618 125.66 -75.90 8.04
N ALA A 619 124.60 -75.65 7.27
CA ALA A 619 123.94 -74.35 7.19
C ALA A 619 122.64 -74.48 6.37
N MET A 620 121.57 -74.95 7.01
CA MET A 620 120.19 -74.75 6.56
C MET A 620 119.41 -74.17 7.74
N GLU A 621 118.80 -73.00 7.52
CA GLU A 621 117.47 -72.54 7.99
C GLU A 621 117.45 -71.00 8.14
N THR A 622 116.58 -70.31 7.39
CA THR A 622 116.17 -68.93 7.73
C THR A 622 114.70 -68.63 7.34
N PRO A 623 114.05 -67.66 8.04
CA PRO A 623 112.60 -67.52 8.15
C PRO A 623 112.09 -66.20 7.53
N SER A 624 112.14 -66.05 6.20
CA SER A 624 111.85 -64.74 5.55
C SER A 624 110.54 -64.66 4.74
N LYS A 625 109.70 -65.71 4.73
CA LYS A 625 108.45 -65.73 3.93
C LYS A 625 107.15 -65.64 4.75
N LYS A 626 107.21 -65.71 6.09
CA LYS A 626 106.01 -65.61 6.96
C LYS A 626 105.55 -64.17 7.22
N ASP A 627 106.46 -63.20 7.28
CA ASP A 627 106.13 -61.83 7.67
C ASP A 627 105.43 -61.00 6.57
N GLY A 628 105.63 -61.35 5.29
CA GLY A 628 104.97 -60.66 4.18
C GLY A 628 103.46 -60.94 4.09
N LEU A 629 103.06 -62.19 4.35
CA LEU A 629 101.66 -62.62 4.30
C LEU A 629 100.82 -62.06 5.46
N LEU A 630 101.41 -61.94 6.65
CA LEU A 630 100.75 -61.36 7.82
C LEU A 630 100.45 -59.86 7.64
N LYS A 631 101.30 -59.13 6.90
CA LYS A 631 101.13 -57.70 6.67
C LYS A 631 99.95 -57.39 5.74
N GLN A 632 99.78 -58.19 4.69
CA GLN A 632 98.71 -58.03 3.71
C GLN A 632 97.33 -58.36 4.32
N GLN A 633 97.25 -59.38 5.17
CA GLN A 633 96.03 -59.70 5.91
C GLN A 633 95.64 -58.61 6.91
N ALA A 634 96.62 -57.95 7.55
CA ALA A 634 96.36 -56.85 8.47
C ALA A 634 95.79 -55.59 7.79
N GLU A 635 96.15 -55.32 6.53
CA GLU A 635 95.61 -54.18 5.77
C GLU A 635 94.17 -54.40 5.31
N GLN A 636 93.82 -55.61 4.86
CA GLN A 636 92.42 -55.94 4.51
C GLN A 636 91.48 -55.90 5.73
N ILE A 637 91.97 -56.33 6.90
CA ILE A 637 91.18 -56.24 8.14
C ILE A 637 90.90 -54.77 8.49
N ARG A 638 91.87 -53.87 8.31
CA ARG A 638 91.65 -52.43 8.57
C ARG A 638 90.66 -51.80 7.61
N SER A 639 90.69 -52.13 6.32
CA SER A 639 89.73 -51.56 5.35
C SER A 639 88.30 -52.03 5.64
N LEU A 640 88.12 -53.30 6.00
CA LEU A 640 86.80 -53.83 6.39
C LEU A 640 86.31 -53.21 7.71
N GLN A 641 87.20 -52.98 8.68
CA GLN A 641 86.85 -52.29 9.92
C GLN A 641 86.41 -50.83 9.65
N GLN A 642 87.03 -50.16 8.68
CA GLN A 642 86.64 -48.79 8.30
C GLN A 642 85.28 -48.75 7.58
N SER A 643 84.99 -49.71 6.70
CA SER A 643 83.68 -49.78 6.04
C SER A 643 82.55 -50.12 7.01
N VAL A 644 82.79 -51.00 7.98
CA VAL A 644 81.80 -51.35 9.02
C VAL A 644 81.49 -50.12 9.88
N ARG A 645 82.51 -49.37 10.34
CA ARG A 645 82.29 -48.14 11.10
C ARG A 645 81.49 -47.10 10.32
N LYS A 646 81.77 -46.93 9.03
CA LYS A 646 81.02 -46.00 8.19
C LYS A 646 79.55 -46.40 8.04
N ALA A 647 79.28 -47.71 7.90
CA ALA A 647 77.91 -48.22 7.86
C ALA A 647 77.20 -48.09 9.22
N GLU A 648 77.92 -48.26 10.33
CA GLU A 648 77.40 -48.02 11.68
C GLU A 648 77.02 -46.54 11.85
N GLU A 649 77.91 -45.61 11.47
CA GLU A 649 77.65 -44.15 11.52
C GLU A 649 76.46 -43.74 10.63
N GLU A 650 76.35 -44.30 9.41
CA GLU A 650 75.23 -44.03 8.51
C GLU A 650 73.90 -44.56 9.08
N LYS A 651 73.90 -45.73 9.73
CA LYS A 651 72.70 -46.29 10.36
C LYS A 651 72.30 -45.58 11.64
N GLU A 652 73.27 -45.07 12.40
CA GLU A 652 72.99 -44.25 13.59
C GLU A 652 72.36 -42.91 13.18
N ALA A 653 72.81 -42.30 12.08
CA ALA A 653 72.19 -41.10 11.53
C ALA A 653 70.75 -41.35 11.01
N GLU A 654 70.50 -42.47 10.32
CA GLU A 654 69.15 -42.86 9.89
C GLU A 654 68.20 -43.08 11.09
N LEU A 655 68.70 -43.66 12.19
CA LEU A 655 67.93 -43.84 13.42
C LEU A 655 67.60 -42.52 14.08
N ASP A 656 68.56 -41.59 14.16
CA ASP A 656 68.35 -40.25 14.69
C ASP A 656 67.30 -39.47 13.88
N GLU A 657 67.29 -39.59 12.55
CA GLU A 657 66.27 -38.98 11.68
C GLU A 657 64.87 -39.57 11.93
N LEU A 658 64.77 -40.91 12.02
CA LEU A 658 63.50 -41.57 12.32
C LEU A 658 62.97 -41.21 13.72
N GLU A 659 63.84 -41.09 14.72
CA GLU A 659 63.45 -40.65 16.06
C GLU A 659 62.93 -39.21 16.06
N GLN A 660 63.53 -38.31 15.28
CA GLN A 660 63.03 -36.94 15.11
C GLN A 660 61.67 -36.89 14.43
N GLU A 661 61.44 -37.71 13.40
CA GLU A 661 60.12 -37.83 12.75
C GLU A 661 59.06 -38.36 13.72
N LEU A 662 59.41 -39.35 14.54
CA LEU A 662 58.51 -39.93 15.54
C LEU A 662 58.11 -38.89 16.59
N GLN A 663 59.06 -38.11 17.11
CA GLN A 663 58.78 -37.00 18.02
C GLN A 663 57.87 -35.93 17.40
N ARG A 664 58.06 -35.63 16.11
CA ARG A 664 57.21 -34.67 15.39
C ARG A 664 55.77 -35.17 15.26
N MET A 665 55.59 -36.44 14.92
CA MET A 665 54.26 -37.07 14.83
C MET A 665 53.58 -37.19 16.20
N GLU A 666 54.34 -37.43 17.27
CA GLU A 666 53.81 -37.42 18.64
C GLU A 666 53.34 -36.03 19.06
N ALA A 667 54.09 -34.97 18.71
CA ALA A 667 53.69 -33.59 18.98
C ALA A 667 52.43 -33.19 18.20
N GLU A 668 52.31 -33.62 16.94
CA GLU A 668 51.13 -33.38 16.12
C GLU A 668 49.88 -34.11 16.65
N ASN A 669 50.04 -35.37 17.07
CA ASN A 669 48.95 -36.12 17.72
C ASN A 669 48.50 -35.46 19.05
N ALA A 670 49.44 -34.96 19.85
CA ALA A 670 49.12 -34.22 21.07
C ALA A 670 48.33 -32.94 20.78
N GLN A 671 48.68 -32.23 19.70
CA GLN A 671 47.98 -31.03 19.25
C GLN A 671 46.57 -31.35 18.74
N LEU A 672 46.40 -32.41 17.94
CA LEU A 672 45.10 -32.87 17.46
C LEU A 672 44.19 -33.31 18.61
N HIS A 673 44.73 -34.01 19.61
CA HIS A 673 43.99 -34.39 20.82
C HIS A 673 43.48 -33.17 21.59
N LYS A 674 44.32 -32.14 21.75
CA LYS A 674 43.90 -30.89 22.38
C LYS A 674 42.79 -30.19 21.62
N GLN A 675 42.89 -30.13 20.28
CA GLN A 675 41.83 -29.57 19.43
C GLN A 675 40.52 -30.36 19.54
N THR A 676 40.58 -31.70 19.62
CA THR A 676 39.37 -32.51 19.81
C THR A 676 38.73 -32.27 21.17
N GLU A 677 39.53 -32.09 22.22
CA GLU A 677 39.04 -31.78 23.57
C GLU A 677 38.38 -30.38 23.63
N ASP A 678 38.99 -29.39 22.96
CA ASP A 678 38.46 -28.02 22.88
C ASP A 678 37.15 -27.98 22.08
N LEU A 679 37.07 -28.68 20.94
CA LEU A 679 35.84 -28.84 20.16
C LEU A 679 34.73 -29.54 20.97
N LYS A 680 35.08 -30.54 21.77
CA LYS A 680 34.12 -31.23 22.64
C LYS A 680 33.57 -30.29 23.71
N LYS A 681 34.41 -29.46 24.34
CA LYS A 681 33.97 -28.43 25.29
C LYS A 681 33.06 -27.39 24.64
N GLN A 682 33.34 -27.00 23.40
CA GLN A 682 32.46 -26.10 22.63
C GLN A 682 31.11 -26.75 22.32
N ALA A 683 31.08 -28.04 21.95
CA ALA A 683 29.84 -28.77 21.72
C ALA A 683 29.00 -28.88 23.01
N GLU A 684 29.61 -29.21 24.15
CA GLU A 684 28.93 -29.27 25.45
C GLU A 684 28.41 -27.89 25.92
N ALA A 685 29.10 -26.80 25.56
CA ALA A 685 28.61 -25.44 25.82
C ALA A 685 27.40 -25.09 24.92
N ALA A 686 27.47 -25.44 23.64
CA ALA A 686 26.37 -25.23 22.70
C ALA A 686 25.11 -26.04 23.09
N GLU A 687 25.25 -27.26 23.58
CA GLU A 687 24.13 -28.06 24.10
C GLU A 687 23.46 -27.41 25.32
N LYS A 688 24.23 -26.81 26.22
CA LYS A 688 23.70 -26.05 27.37
C LYS A 688 22.96 -24.79 26.93
N ASP A 689 23.49 -24.07 25.96
CA ASP A 689 22.83 -22.90 25.39
C ASP A 689 21.52 -23.29 24.68
N HIS A 690 21.49 -24.44 24.01
CA HIS A 690 20.28 -24.99 23.39
C HIS A 690 19.22 -25.37 24.44
N SER A 691 19.63 -25.92 25.59
CA SER A 691 18.73 -26.18 26.72
C SER A 691 18.14 -24.88 27.31
N MET A 692 18.93 -23.81 27.39
CA MET A 692 18.46 -22.50 27.86
C MET A 692 17.49 -21.84 26.88
N LEU A 693 17.68 -22.05 25.57
CA LEU A 693 16.72 -21.63 24.55
C LEU A 693 15.40 -22.39 24.68
N GLY A 694 15.43 -23.69 24.92
CA GLY A 694 14.21 -24.47 25.17
C GLY A 694 13.37 -23.96 26.36
N HIS A 695 14.02 -23.52 27.44
CA HIS A 695 13.32 -22.88 28.58
C HIS A 695 12.74 -21.50 28.22
N ARG A 696 13.46 -20.71 27.42
CA ARG A 696 12.93 -19.44 26.90
C ARG A 696 11.72 -19.64 26.00
N ASP A 697 11.72 -20.67 25.16
CA ASP A 697 10.57 -21.00 24.31
C ASP A 697 9.35 -21.42 25.14
N THR A 698 9.55 -22.14 26.25
CA THR A 698 8.44 -22.47 27.17
C THR A 698 7.90 -21.24 27.88
N ASP A 699 8.77 -20.31 28.30
CA ASP A 699 8.34 -19.06 28.92
C ASP A 699 7.63 -18.13 27.93
N LEU A 700 8.09 -18.08 26.68
CA LEU A 700 7.45 -17.34 25.60
C LEU A 700 6.07 -17.91 25.27
N LYS A 701 5.93 -19.24 25.22
CA LYS A 701 4.61 -19.89 25.05
C LYS A 701 3.66 -19.56 26.20
N GLY A 702 4.12 -19.62 27.44
CA GLY A 702 3.29 -19.27 28.60
C GLY A 702 2.87 -17.79 28.59
N LYS A 703 3.73 -16.89 28.11
CA LYS A 703 3.37 -15.48 27.90
C LYS A 703 2.40 -15.28 26.74
N GLN A 704 2.55 -16.04 25.66
CA GLN A 704 1.61 -15.99 24.53
C GLN A 704 0.22 -16.45 24.96
N GLU A 705 0.11 -17.55 25.71
CA GLU A 705 -1.18 -18.01 26.27
C GLU A 705 -1.82 -16.96 27.19
N GLN A 706 -1.02 -16.17 27.93
CA GLN A 706 -1.52 -15.05 28.74
C GLN A 706 -1.98 -13.87 27.89
N ILE A 707 -1.28 -13.57 26.79
CA ILE A 707 -1.69 -12.53 25.85
C ILE A 707 -3.01 -12.91 25.21
N ASP A 708 -3.12 -14.14 24.69
CA ASP A 708 -4.35 -14.64 24.06
C ASP A 708 -5.55 -14.57 25.04
N ALA A 709 -5.34 -14.92 26.30
CA ALA A 709 -6.39 -14.82 27.33
C ALA A 709 -6.80 -13.36 27.65
N LEU A 710 -5.85 -12.43 27.62
CA LEU A 710 -6.13 -10.99 27.81
C LEU A 710 -6.83 -10.38 26.60
N GLU A 711 -6.48 -10.81 25.39
CA GLU A 711 -7.14 -10.41 24.15
C GLU A 711 -8.61 -10.85 24.16
N ASP A 712 -8.90 -12.10 24.53
CA ASP A 712 -10.27 -12.60 24.73
C ASP A 712 -11.06 -11.77 25.77
N GLU A 713 -10.42 -11.36 26.87
CA GLU A 713 -11.06 -10.53 27.89
C GLU A 713 -11.34 -9.11 27.36
N ILE A 714 -10.42 -8.53 26.60
CA ILE A 714 -10.61 -7.23 25.93
C ILE A 714 -11.77 -7.32 24.93
N GLU A 715 -11.86 -8.36 24.11
CA GLU A 715 -12.96 -8.55 23.17
C GLU A 715 -14.31 -8.64 23.89
N GLN A 716 -14.38 -9.41 24.99
CA GLN A 716 -15.60 -9.50 25.80
C GLN A 716 -15.98 -8.15 26.42
N LEU A 717 -15.01 -7.36 26.88
CA LEU A 717 -15.24 -6.03 27.43
C LEU A 717 -15.70 -5.05 26.35
N GLN A 718 -15.11 -5.10 25.16
CA GLN A 718 -15.53 -4.29 24.00
C GLN A 718 -16.96 -4.65 23.57
N GLU A 719 -17.32 -5.94 23.54
CA GLU A 719 -18.68 -6.36 23.21
C GLU A 719 -19.71 -5.88 24.24
N ARG A 720 -19.36 -5.95 25.54
CA ARG A 720 -20.20 -5.40 26.62
C ARG A 720 -20.35 -3.88 26.51
N LEU A 721 -19.26 -3.16 26.22
CA LEU A 721 -19.28 -1.72 26.03
C LEU A 721 -20.16 -1.34 24.84
N ARG A 722 -20.05 -2.07 23.73
CA ARG A 722 -20.87 -1.86 22.53
C ARG A 722 -22.34 -2.09 22.82
N LYS A 723 -22.71 -3.19 23.49
CA LYS A 723 -24.09 -3.46 23.92
C LYS A 723 -24.62 -2.36 24.84
N ALA A 724 -23.81 -1.86 25.78
CA ALA A 724 -24.20 -0.76 26.66
C ALA A 724 -24.36 0.57 25.90
N ALA A 725 -23.52 0.85 24.90
CA ALA A 725 -23.60 2.02 24.05
C ALA A 725 -24.85 1.98 23.16
N ASP A 726 -25.13 0.83 22.53
CA ASP A 726 -26.32 0.61 21.71
C ASP A 726 -27.60 0.80 22.55
N GLN A 727 -27.60 0.26 23.78
CA GLN A 727 -28.72 0.42 24.70
C GLN A 727 -28.91 1.88 25.13
N ARG A 728 -27.84 2.60 25.48
CA ARG A 728 -27.91 4.03 25.77
C ARG A 728 -28.40 4.84 24.57
N GLN A 729 -28.00 4.48 23.36
CA GLN A 729 -28.46 5.18 22.16
C GLN A 729 -29.93 4.90 21.85
N ALA A 730 -30.44 3.71 22.16
CA ALA A 730 -31.86 3.41 22.12
C ALA A 730 -32.64 4.24 23.16
N ASP A 731 -32.14 4.33 24.39
CA ASP A 731 -32.74 5.13 25.45
C ASP A 731 -32.77 6.63 25.10
N VAL A 732 -31.68 7.17 24.54
CA VAL A 732 -31.63 8.57 24.08
C VAL A 732 -32.65 8.83 22.98
N LYS A 733 -32.77 7.93 21.99
CA LYS A 733 -33.78 8.07 20.92
C LYS A 733 -35.20 8.04 21.48
N ALA A 734 -35.48 7.19 22.46
CA ALA A 734 -36.79 7.15 23.10
C ALA A 734 -37.10 8.47 23.84
N LEU A 735 -36.12 9.00 24.59
CA LEU A 735 -36.26 10.28 25.27
C LEU A 735 -36.39 11.47 24.29
N GLU A 736 -35.68 11.44 23.16
CA GLU A 736 -35.82 12.43 22.09
C GLU A 736 -37.23 12.41 21.48
N GLN A 737 -37.78 11.23 21.21
CA GLN A 737 -39.16 11.06 20.74
C GLN A 737 -40.18 11.57 21.77
N GLU A 738 -40.00 11.25 23.05
CA GLU A 738 -40.86 11.76 24.12
C GLU A 738 -40.79 13.30 24.23
N LEU A 739 -39.59 13.88 24.12
CA LEU A 739 -39.40 15.33 24.10
C LEU A 739 -40.01 15.99 22.88
N GLU A 740 -39.96 15.36 21.71
CA GLU A 740 -40.55 15.88 20.49
C GLU A 740 -42.08 15.83 20.54
N ILE A 741 -42.66 14.77 21.10
CA ILE A 741 -44.10 14.68 21.38
C ILE A 741 -44.53 15.74 22.40
N ALA A 742 -43.74 15.96 23.46
CA ALA A 742 -43.98 16.99 24.47
C ALA A 742 -43.87 18.41 23.87
N ARG A 743 -42.92 18.64 22.95
CA ARG A 743 -42.79 19.91 22.22
C ARG A 743 -43.94 20.13 21.25
N ALA A 744 -44.34 19.12 20.50
CA ALA A 744 -45.45 19.22 19.55
C ALA A 744 -46.79 19.48 20.26
N SER A 745 -47.04 18.82 21.40
CA SER A 745 -48.22 19.08 22.22
C SER A 745 -48.17 20.46 22.88
N GLY A 746 -47.04 20.84 23.50
CA GLY A 746 -46.87 22.16 24.11
C GLY A 746 -46.93 23.32 23.11
N GLN A 747 -46.43 23.13 21.89
CA GLN A 747 -46.55 24.12 20.81
C GLN A 747 -47.99 24.24 20.32
N GLY A 748 -48.72 23.12 20.23
CA GLY A 748 -50.15 23.13 19.92
C GLY A 748 -50.96 23.93 20.94
N ASP A 749 -50.69 23.76 22.23
CA ASP A 749 -51.36 24.50 23.30
C ASP A 749 -50.99 26.00 23.29
N ALA A 750 -49.73 26.33 23.01
CA ALA A 750 -49.28 27.72 22.88
C ALA A 750 -49.88 28.43 21.66
N GLU A 751 -49.96 27.77 20.50
CA GLU A 751 -50.59 28.29 19.30
C GLU A 751 -52.11 28.47 19.50
N GLN A 752 -52.77 27.54 20.19
CA GLN A 752 -54.19 27.69 20.53
C GLN A 752 -54.43 28.85 21.52
N ALA A 753 -53.55 29.03 22.51
CA ALA A 753 -53.63 30.16 23.43
C ALA A 753 -53.40 31.51 22.72
N GLN A 754 -52.46 31.57 21.76
CA GLN A 754 -52.21 32.76 20.95
C GLN A 754 -53.40 33.09 20.04
N ARG A 755 -54.02 32.09 19.40
CA ARG A 755 -55.23 32.31 18.59
C ARG A 755 -56.39 32.83 19.44
N ARG A 756 -56.64 32.23 20.61
CA ARG A 756 -57.65 32.72 21.55
C ARG A 756 -57.38 34.15 21.99
N LEU A 757 -56.12 34.51 22.25
CA LEU A 757 -55.73 35.88 22.59
C LEU A 757 -55.97 36.86 21.45
N GLU A 758 -55.65 36.49 20.22
CA GLU A 758 -55.87 37.33 19.04
C GLU A 758 -57.38 37.50 18.75
N ASP A 759 -58.16 36.43 18.89
CA ASP A 759 -59.62 36.47 18.76
C ASP A 759 -60.23 37.38 19.84
N LEU A 760 -59.83 37.23 21.10
CA LEU A 760 -60.29 38.08 22.21
C LEU A 760 -59.91 39.55 21.99
N LYS A 761 -58.70 39.80 21.49
CA LYS A 761 -58.24 41.15 21.15
C LYS A 761 -59.05 41.75 20.01
N SER A 762 -59.34 40.98 18.97
CA SER A 762 -60.18 41.43 17.85
C SER A 762 -61.61 41.75 18.30
N SER A 763 -62.16 40.94 19.21
CA SER A 763 -63.48 41.19 19.82
C SER A 763 -63.48 42.45 20.67
N MET A 764 -62.46 42.65 21.51
CA MET A 764 -62.30 43.87 22.31
C MET A 764 -62.13 45.11 21.44
N GLU A 765 -61.39 45.02 20.33
CA GLU A 765 -61.24 46.10 19.36
C GLU A 765 -62.57 46.43 18.66
N ALA A 766 -63.38 45.43 18.33
CA ALA A 766 -64.73 45.61 17.78
C ALA A 766 -65.66 46.28 18.81
N GLU A 767 -65.72 45.79 20.05
CA GLU A 767 -66.52 46.41 21.12
C GLU A 767 -66.10 47.85 21.40
N HIS A 768 -64.79 48.14 21.38
CA HIS A 768 -64.29 49.50 21.50
C HIS A 768 -64.66 50.38 20.30
N SER A 769 -64.66 49.83 19.09
CA SER A 769 -65.12 50.54 17.89
C SER A 769 -66.61 50.86 17.97
N ASP A 770 -67.44 49.91 18.38
CA ASP A 770 -68.88 50.09 18.53
C ASP A 770 -69.21 51.09 19.64
N ALA A 771 -68.50 51.02 20.77
CA ALA A 771 -68.63 52.00 21.85
C ALA A 771 -68.21 53.41 21.40
N ARG A 772 -67.15 53.52 20.59
CA ARG A 772 -66.74 54.80 19.99
C ARG A 772 -67.80 55.36 19.05
N GLN A 773 -68.36 54.53 18.17
CA GLN A 773 -69.44 54.94 17.27
C GLN A 773 -70.67 55.40 18.06
N SER A 774 -71.07 54.67 19.09
CA SER A 774 -72.19 55.07 19.94
C SER A 774 -71.94 56.41 20.66
N LEU A 775 -70.72 56.66 21.12
CA LEU A 775 -70.36 57.95 21.72
C LEU A 775 -70.31 59.07 20.69
N GLU A 776 -69.83 58.81 19.48
CA GLU A 776 -69.84 59.77 18.37
C GLU A 776 -71.28 60.14 17.98
N ASP A 777 -72.19 59.16 17.92
CA ASP A 777 -73.61 59.37 17.66
C ASP A 777 -74.27 60.20 18.78
N GLU A 778 -73.97 59.90 20.05
CA GLU A 778 -74.47 60.68 21.20
C GLU A 778 -73.95 62.12 21.17
N ILE A 779 -72.66 62.32 20.86
CA ILE A 779 -72.07 63.65 20.67
C ILE A 779 -72.78 64.40 19.54
N LEU A 780 -73.11 63.74 18.44
CA LEU A 780 -73.81 64.34 17.31
C LEU A 780 -75.23 64.77 17.68
N VAL A 781 -75.96 63.94 18.44
CA VAL A 781 -77.27 64.30 19.00
C VAL A 781 -77.15 65.49 19.96
N LEU A 782 -76.19 65.47 20.88
CA LEU A 782 -75.95 66.58 21.81
C LEU A 782 -75.56 67.88 21.10
N ALA A 783 -74.74 67.80 20.05
CA ALA A 783 -74.37 68.94 19.22
C ALA A 783 -75.61 69.55 18.54
N SER A 784 -76.48 68.69 17.97
CA SER A 784 -77.74 69.14 17.37
C SER A 784 -78.67 69.82 18.40
N GLY A 785 -78.78 69.26 19.60
CA GLY A 785 -79.57 69.87 20.68
C GLY A 785 -78.97 71.18 21.18
N PHE A 786 -77.64 71.31 21.18
CA PHE A 786 -76.97 72.57 21.52
C PHE A 786 -77.22 73.65 20.46
N ASP A 787 -77.20 73.31 19.18
CA ASP A 787 -77.53 74.23 18.08
C ASP A 787 -78.98 74.70 18.17
N GLU A 788 -79.92 73.81 18.49
CA GLU A 788 -81.32 74.16 18.76
C GLU A 788 -81.45 75.14 19.94
N LEU A 789 -80.78 74.85 21.07
CA LEU A 789 -80.75 75.75 22.23
C LEU A 789 -80.10 77.10 21.91
N GLN A 790 -79.06 77.14 21.07
CA GLN A 790 -78.48 78.39 20.58
C GLN A 790 -79.48 79.18 19.73
N ALA A 791 -80.21 78.51 18.84
CA ALA A 791 -81.24 79.15 18.03
C ALA A 791 -82.37 79.73 18.90
N GLU A 792 -82.81 79.00 19.92
CA GLU A 792 -83.78 79.50 20.91
C GLU A 792 -83.24 80.69 21.70
N LYS A 793 -82.00 80.61 22.18
CA LYS A 793 -81.33 81.72 22.86
C LYS A 793 -81.27 82.97 21.98
N LEU A 794 -80.99 82.82 20.68
CA LEU A 794 -81.00 83.93 19.74
C LEU A 794 -82.41 84.52 19.58
N LYS A 795 -83.45 83.68 19.40
CA LYS A 795 -84.86 84.12 19.35
C LYS A 795 -85.31 84.85 20.62
N LEU A 796 -84.92 84.34 21.79
CA LEU A 796 -85.18 84.99 23.07
C LEU A 796 -84.45 86.33 23.17
N LYS A 797 -83.19 86.40 22.71
CA LYS A 797 -82.40 87.63 22.73
C LYS A 797 -83.00 88.70 21.80
N THR A 798 -83.48 88.33 20.61
CA THR A 798 -84.18 89.26 19.71
C THR A 798 -85.48 89.74 20.35
N SER A 799 -86.29 88.84 20.92
CA SER A 799 -87.52 89.22 21.63
C SER A 799 -87.25 90.15 22.82
N ILE A 800 -86.20 89.91 23.61
CA ILE A 800 -85.77 90.82 24.69
C ILE A 800 -85.34 92.18 24.11
N GLN A 801 -84.65 92.23 22.97
CA GLN A 801 -84.29 93.49 22.32
C GLN A 801 -85.51 94.25 21.82
N GLU A 802 -86.48 93.57 21.21
CA GLU A 802 -87.76 94.14 20.79
C GLU A 802 -88.51 94.71 21.99
N LEU A 803 -88.71 93.94 23.05
CA LEU A 803 -89.34 94.39 24.29
C LEU A 803 -88.58 95.57 24.92
N ARG A 804 -87.24 95.56 24.92
CA ARG A 804 -86.43 96.70 25.38
C ARG A 804 -86.66 97.94 24.52
N SER A 805 -86.77 97.78 23.21
CA SER A 805 -87.05 98.88 22.28
C SER A 805 -88.46 99.44 22.47
N GLU A 806 -89.46 98.57 22.70
CA GLU A 806 -90.83 98.95 23.03
C GLU A 806 -90.89 99.68 24.38
N VAL A 807 -90.21 99.18 25.41
CA VAL A 807 -90.12 99.85 26.70
C VAL A 807 -89.38 101.18 26.58
N GLN A 808 -88.31 101.26 25.78
CA GLN A 808 -87.66 102.55 25.50
C GLN A 808 -88.56 103.49 24.71
N ALA A 809 -89.35 103.01 23.75
CA ALA A 809 -90.32 103.81 23.02
C ALA A 809 -91.43 104.31 23.96
N ALA A 810 -91.94 103.45 24.85
CA ALA A 810 -92.90 103.79 25.88
C ALA A 810 -92.33 104.79 26.91
N ARG A 811 -91.06 104.63 27.32
CA ARG A 811 -90.35 105.59 28.17
C ARG A 811 -90.11 106.92 27.47
N ARG A 812 -89.72 106.92 26.18
CA ARG A 812 -89.62 108.13 25.37
C ARG A 812 -90.97 108.82 25.23
N ALA A 813 -92.05 108.08 24.97
CA ALA A 813 -93.41 108.63 24.95
C ALA A 813 -93.84 109.21 26.31
N LYS A 814 -93.34 108.66 27.42
CA LYS A 814 -93.52 109.20 28.77
C LYS A 814 -92.67 110.45 29.03
N GLU A 815 -91.42 110.48 28.58
CA GLU A 815 -90.46 111.59 28.76
C GLU A 815 -90.75 112.79 27.84
N THR A 816 -91.26 112.56 26.62
CA THR A 816 -91.64 113.65 25.70
C THR A 816 -92.98 114.29 26.01
N GLY A 817 -93.72 113.75 26.99
CA GLY A 817 -95.05 114.21 27.36
C GLY A 817 -96.08 113.98 26.25
N THR A 818 -97.34 113.79 26.62
CA THR A 818 -98.44 113.67 25.66
C THR A 818 -98.37 114.81 24.63
N PRO A 819 -98.35 114.50 23.31
CA PRO A 819 -98.23 115.50 22.25
C PRO A 819 -99.21 116.64 22.53
N ALA A 820 -98.76 117.89 22.43
CA ALA A 820 -99.56 119.08 22.78
C ALA A 820 -100.95 119.09 22.10
N ARG A 821 -101.09 118.37 20.98
CA ARG A 821 -102.34 118.13 20.26
C ARG A 821 -103.37 117.34 21.06
N GLU A 822 -102.98 116.26 21.74
CA GLU A 822 -103.87 115.45 22.57
C GLU A 822 -104.22 116.17 23.88
N ARG A 823 -103.27 116.92 24.45
CA ARG A 823 -103.51 117.75 25.65
C ARG A 823 -104.47 118.90 25.39
N ASN A 824 -104.38 119.55 24.22
CA ASN A 824 -105.32 120.60 23.81
C ASN A 824 -106.70 120.02 23.46
N SER A 825 -106.76 118.86 22.79
CA SER A 825 -108.04 118.17 22.52
C SER A 825 -108.76 117.74 23.81
N LEU A 826 -108.03 117.24 24.81
CA LEU A 826 -108.59 116.89 26.12
C LEU A 826 -109.03 118.13 26.91
N ARG A 827 -108.33 119.27 26.79
CA ARG A 827 -108.76 120.55 27.38
C ARG A 827 -110.02 121.12 26.72
N GLU A 828 -110.15 120.99 25.40
CA GLU A 828 -111.38 121.36 24.68
C GLU A 828 -112.56 120.49 25.10
N LYS A 829 -112.36 119.16 25.18
CA LYS A 829 -113.40 118.24 25.65
C LYS A 829 -113.80 118.53 27.11
N LEU A 830 -112.83 118.86 27.98
CA LEU A 830 -113.11 119.25 29.35
C LEU A 830 -113.95 120.54 29.42
N ARG A 831 -113.58 121.57 28.65
CA ARG A 831 -114.37 122.81 28.56
C ARG A 831 -115.78 122.60 28.03
N ALA A 832 -115.96 121.73 27.04
CA ALA A 832 -117.28 121.37 26.54
C ALA A 832 -118.10 120.68 27.64
N THR A 833 -117.53 119.71 28.35
CA THR A 833 -118.23 119.03 29.45
C THR A 833 -118.52 119.93 30.65
N GLU A 834 -117.66 120.91 30.93
CA GLU A 834 -117.91 121.91 31.98
C GLU A 834 -119.05 122.87 31.60
N SER A 835 -119.11 123.30 30.33
CA SER A 835 -120.24 124.06 29.80
C SER A 835 -121.55 123.27 29.84
N ASP A 836 -121.51 121.98 29.48
CA ASP A 836 -122.68 121.10 29.55
C ASP A 836 -123.13 120.89 31.00
N ARG A 837 -122.20 120.70 31.93
CA ARG A 837 -122.51 120.61 33.36
C ARG A 837 -123.14 121.90 33.89
N ASP A 838 -122.61 123.06 33.52
CA ASP A 838 -123.12 124.35 34.00
C ASP A 838 -124.51 124.65 33.40
N SER A 839 -124.77 124.25 32.15
CA SER A 839 -126.11 124.32 31.56
C SER A 839 -127.10 123.32 32.19
N LEU A 840 -126.67 122.10 32.51
CA LEU A 840 -127.48 121.15 33.28
C LEU A 840 -127.75 121.65 34.70
N LYS A 841 -126.81 122.39 35.30
CA LYS A 841 -127.01 123.00 36.61
C LYS A 841 -128.03 124.15 36.55
N THR A 842 -128.03 124.97 35.50
CA THR A 842 -129.05 126.00 35.33
C THR A 842 -130.42 125.42 35.00
N THR A 843 -130.51 124.32 34.23
CA THR A 843 -131.80 123.62 34.02
C THR A 843 -132.28 122.94 35.27
N ILE A 844 -131.40 122.34 36.09
CA ILE A 844 -131.79 121.81 37.41
C ILE A 844 -132.29 122.95 38.30
N GLN A 845 -131.62 124.11 38.34
CA GLN A 845 -132.10 125.27 39.11
C GLN A 845 -133.44 125.82 38.60
N SER A 846 -133.69 125.81 37.28
CA SER A 846 -135.00 126.21 36.75
C SER A 846 -136.08 125.18 37.06
N LEU A 847 -135.76 123.89 36.99
CA LEU A 847 -136.68 122.80 37.35
C LEU A 847 -136.94 122.77 38.86
N GLU A 848 -135.95 123.08 39.71
CA GLU A 848 -136.13 123.26 41.15
C GLU A 848 -137.03 124.47 41.44
N ALA A 849 -136.86 125.60 40.72
CA ALA A 849 -137.75 126.75 40.85
C ALA A 849 -139.18 126.48 40.32
N GLU A 850 -139.33 125.71 39.24
CA GLU A 850 -140.63 125.26 38.72
C GLU A 850 -141.30 124.25 39.67
N LEU A 851 -140.53 123.37 40.31
CA LEU A 851 -141.03 122.42 41.30
C LEU A 851 -141.46 123.12 42.59
N ASP A 852 -140.70 124.09 43.08
CA ASP A 852 -141.07 124.93 44.23
C ASP A 852 -142.31 125.80 43.94
N ALA A 853 -142.49 126.25 42.69
CA ALA A 853 -143.69 126.96 42.24
C ALA A 853 -144.92 126.04 42.07
N ALA A 854 -144.74 124.74 41.87
CA ALA A 854 -145.82 123.76 41.78
C ALA A 854 -146.27 123.19 43.15
N ILE A 855 -145.53 123.50 44.22
CA ILE A 855 -145.79 123.04 45.60
C ILE A 855 -146.46 124.15 46.47
N GLN A 856 -146.65 125.37 45.94
CA GLN A 856 -147.55 126.40 46.49
C GLN A 856 -148.87 126.45 45.71
#